data_AF-A0A6J2WLN0-F1
#
_entry.id   AF-A0A6J2WLN0-F1
#
_cell.length_a   1.000
_cell.length_b   1.000
_cell.length_c   1.000
_cell.angle_alpha   90.00
_cell.angle_beta   90.00
_cell.angle_gamma   90.00
#
_symmetry.space_group_name_H-M   'P 1'
#
loop_
_entity.id
_entity.type
_entity.pdbx_description
1 polymer ?
#
loop_
_entity_poly.entity_id
_entity_poly.type
_entity_poly.pdbx_seq_one_letter_code
_entity_poly.pdbx_strand_id
1 'polypeptide(L)'
;MKQLLFLLCLTYCFISSSTGASAGPRLNNDRLYKFRYSTEVLLGRPQGSPKGGTGYKISSDVNINLVWRNPENEDDQLLKLEISNVKVENAIPLSKKNNIFLDTTAESILGKEKLAFLQTPFIVHWRLGKLRSFYTYKAEPATIRNLKRGVASMLMMQLRSGKMVEADASGKCFVEYKASKDLVIRTKDVESCKNTETGFTTHSQVLGVSGKSSSATVITLRDSFIESAVSEETYVLSVNARHTTATKVTSRQILTLEKTEVGPPEVGGKDAASVVKSLDANLMSLGVIAEKAKPRCKGCPSLMETWKSLRAQLEPDSLAKASAPRSFLSLIQSLRKSTKTDILKVLRNCSKTALPQLVDAVTSAQTPASLEAILEFLNFSKKEELVLQERFLYACGFASNPTETVLQSLLDISKGKIGSPDIKESVVIIMGAIVRKLCQKGACDLPTVVQVKQMMLAGPDSTQEESEVQMYLLALKNSLLPEAIPLLTRYAESEVGAFSTIALTALQRYDEELITDEVKRTVNRVYHQNRRVYEKNVRAAAADVILGCKPSYMEVKNVLLSIGHLPHEMNKYMLSKIQDILRFQMPASKIVRQVMKDMISHNYDRFSKVGSSSSYSGYMARDADVTSTYSLDILYSGSGILRRSNMNIYGMSKGALLHGLQVAIEAQGLESLIAATPDEGEEDLESFAGMSALLFDVQLRPVTFFKGYSDLMSKMFSMSSDPISVVKGLILLTDHSQVIQLQSGLKAGAEFQGGLAIDISGGMEFSLWYRESKTSVNNRGSVGCCRQRHSGYGLCEHRSRGQF
;
A
#
# COMPACT_ATOMS: atom_id res chain seq x y z
N MET A 1 7.77 85.79 -10.02
CA MET A 1 9.18 86.24 -10.15
C MET A 1 10.02 85.00 -10.46
N LYS A 2 10.50 84.88 -11.72
CA LYS A 2 11.62 84.06 -12.27
C LYS A 2 11.86 82.65 -11.66
N GLN A 3 11.50 81.54 -12.33
CA GLN A 3 12.35 80.76 -13.28
C GLN A 3 13.83 80.66 -12.87
N LEU A 4 14.40 79.45 -12.69
CA LEU A 4 15.23 78.75 -13.70
C LEU A 4 15.96 77.47 -13.17
N LEU A 5 15.98 76.42 -14.02
CA LEU A 5 17.03 75.37 -14.21
C LEU A 5 17.29 74.37 -13.06
N PHE A 6 17.22 73.03 -13.18
CA PHE A 6 17.61 72.14 -14.29
C PHE A 6 16.84 70.80 -14.17
N LEU A 7 15.92 70.51 -15.09
CA LEU A 7 15.38 69.16 -15.30
C LEU A 7 14.91 69.09 -16.76
N LEU A 8 15.75 68.50 -17.62
CA LEU A 8 15.44 68.27 -19.02
C LEU A 8 16.02 66.91 -19.45
N CYS A 9 15.14 66.17 -20.14
CA CYS A 9 15.41 65.10 -21.09
C CYS A 9 15.89 63.75 -20.53
N LEU A 10 14.95 62.79 -20.46
CA LEU A 10 14.87 61.64 -21.39
C LEU A 10 13.73 60.71 -20.96
N THR A 11 12.47 61.11 -21.21
CA THR A 11 11.38 60.14 -21.34
C THR A 11 11.49 59.50 -22.72
N TYR A 12 12.39 58.54 -22.86
CA TYR A 12 12.35 57.62 -23.99
C TYR A 12 11.16 56.69 -23.78
N CYS A 13 10.18 56.81 -24.68
CA CYS A 13 9.29 55.72 -25.01
C CYS A 13 10.14 54.45 -25.21
N PHE A 14 10.08 53.52 -24.26
CA PHE A 14 10.28 52.12 -24.61
C PHE A 14 9.01 51.67 -25.34
N ILE A 15 8.94 52.04 -26.62
CA ILE A 15 8.46 51.14 -27.64
C ILE A 15 9.38 49.94 -27.52
N SER A 16 8.96 48.94 -26.73
CA SER A 16 9.53 47.61 -26.85
C SER A 16 9.16 47.16 -28.25
N SER A 17 10.07 47.41 -29.18
CA SER A 17 10.13 46.75 -30.47
C SER A 17 9.81 45.29 -30.24
N SER A 18 8.71 44.83 -30.82
CA SER A 18 8.35 43.42 -30.94
C SER A 18 9.38 42.75 -31.86
N THR A 19 10.60 42.58 -31.36
CA THR A 19 11.63 41.78 -32.00
C THR A 19 11.32 40.31 -31.69
N GLY A 20 10.61 39.69 -32.63
CA GLY A 20 10.53 38.23 -32.78
C GLY A 20 9.61 37.51 -31.79
N ALA A 21 8.30 37.64 -31.97
CA ALA A 21 7.39 36.55 -31.59
C ALA A 21 7.87 35.28 -32.33
N SER A 22 8.40 34.32 -31.59
CA SER A 22 8.92 33.07 -32.15
C SER A 22 7.80 32.34 -32.87
N ALA A 23 7.92 32.15 -34.18
CA ALA A 23 7.04 31.25 -34.92
C ALA A 23 7.10 29.84 -34.31
N GLY A 24 5.95 29.21 -34.16
CA GLY A 24 5.85 27.79 -33.86
C GLY A 24 6.18 26.94 -35.09
N PRO A 25 6.21 25.61 -34.95
CA PRO A 25 6.29 24.72 -36.11
C PRO A 25 5.03 24.88 -36.96
N ARG A 26 5.19 24.92 -38.29
CA ARG A 26 4.12 25.15 -39.27
C ARG A 26 4.21 24.11 -40.38
N LEU A 27 3.06 23.64 -40.87
CA LEU A 27 3.01 22.84 -42.09
C LEU A 27 2.96 23.75 -43.33
N ASN A 28 3.50 23.27 -44.44
CA ASN A 28 3.38 23.98 -45.71
C ASN A 28 1.96 23.84 -46.28
N ASN A 29 1.51 24.89 -46.95
CA ASN A 29 0.21 24.92 -47.62
C ASN A 29 0.21 23.92 -48.78
N ASP A 30 -0.95 23.34 -49.07
CA ASP A 30 -1.18 22.41 -50.19
C ASP A 30 -0.19 21.22 -50.24
N ARG A 31 0.30 20.78 -49.07
CA ARG A 31 1.18 19.61 -48.93
C ARG A 31 0.52 18.50 -48.12
N LEU A 32 0.73 17.27 -48.59
CA LEU A 32 0.38 16.05 -47.88
C LEU A 32 1.66 15.37 -47.40
N TYR A 33 1.78 15.22 -46.08
CA TYR A 33 2.92 14.55 -45.45
C TYR A 33 2.56 13.09 -45.16
N LYS A 34 3.32 12.16 -45.73
CA LYS A 34 3.14 10.72 -45.51
C LYS A 34 4.17 10.22 -44.50
N PHE A 35 3.68 9.85 -43.34
CA PHE A 35 4.48 9.28 -42.26
C PHE A 35 4.26 7.79 -42.14
N ARG A 36 5.31 7.07 -41.74
CA ARG A 36 5.20 5.73 -41.19
C ARG A 36 5.18 5.80 -39.68
N TYR A 37 4.18 5.19 -39.07
CA TYR A 37 4.02 5.13 -37.63
C TYR A 37 4.16 3.69 -37.13
N SER A 38 4.84 3.51 -36.02
CA SER A 38 4.80 2.26 -35.27
C SER A 38 4.78 2.51 -33.78
N THR A 39 4.02 1.69 -33.06
CA THR A 39 4.02 1.65 -31.60
C THR A 39 4.17 0.22 -31.15
N GLU A 40 5.09 -0.03 -30.24
CA GLU A 40 5.29 -1.33 -29.61
C GLU A 40 5.17 -1.22 -28.10
N VAL A 41 4.64 -2.27 -27.48
CA VAL A 41 4.57 -2.41 -26.02
C VAL A 41 5.16 -3.75 -25.64
N LEU A 42 6.13 -3.72 -24.73
CA LEU A 42 6.84 -4.87 -24.19
C LEU A 42 6.60 -4.98 -22.69
N LEU A 43 6.17 -6.17 -22.26
CA LEU A 43 5.99 -6.55 -20.86
C LEU A 43 7.05 -7.60 -20.50
N GLY A 44 7.91 -7.28 -19.53
CA GLY A 44 9.07 -8.11 -19.22
C GLY A 44 9.46 -8.11 -17.75
N ARG A 45 10.50 -8.87 -17.40
CA ARG A 45 11.19 -8.74 -16.11
C ARG A 45 12.27 -7.66 -16.26
N PRO A 46 12.59 -6.88 -15.21
CA PRO A 46 13.63 -5.85 -15.31
C PRO A 46 15.04 -6.43 -15.54
N GLN A 47 15.31 -7.59 -14.94
CA GLN A 47 16.54 -8.35 -15.13
C GLN A 47 16.27 -9.58 -16.02
N GLY A 48 17.10 -9.77 -17.05
CA GLY A 48 17.02 -10.85 -18.04
C GLY A 48 17.01 -10.34 -19.49
N SER A 49 17.31 -11.22 -20.45
CA SER A 49 17.27 -10.87 -21.87
C SER A 49 15.84 -10.51 -22.32
N PRO A 50 15.66 -9.59 -23.29
CA PRO A 50 14.35 -9.25 -23.85
C PRO A 50 13.57 -10.45 -24.42
N LYS A 51 14.27 -11.56 -24.71
CA LYS A 51 13.72 -12.81 -25.26
C LYS A 51 12.65 -13.48 -24.38
N GLY A 52 12.57 -13.13 -23.08
CA GLY A 52 11.52 -13.62 -22.16
C GLY A 52 10.31 -12.69 -22.01
N GLY A 53 10.26 -11.56 -22.73
CA GLY A 53 9.14 -10.62 -22.71
C GLY A 53 7.96 -11.07 -23.58
N THR A 54 6.81 -10.45 -23.38
CA THR A 54 5.65 -10.57 -24.28
C THR A 54 5.18 -9.18 -24.69
N GLY A 55 4.65 -9.04 -25.89
CA GLY A 55 4.29 -7.73 -26.43
C GLY A 55 3.86 -7.77 -27.87
N TYR A 56 3.21 -6.70 -28.31
CA TYR A 56 2.74 -6.54 -29.68
C TYR A 56 3.19 -5.18 -30.23
N LYS A 57 3.26 -5.12 -31.55
CA LYS A 57 3.59 -3.94 -32.33
C LYS A 57 2.43 -3.64 -33.27
N ILE A 58 2.01 -2.38 -33.29
CA ILE A 58 1.05 -1.86 -34.26
C ILE A 58 1.81 -0.94 -35.19
N SER A 59 1.75 -1.18 -36.49
CA SER A 59 2.34 -0.31 -37.52
C SER A 59 1.27 0.17 -38.49
N SER A 60 1.38 1.39 -38.96
CA SER A 60 0.44 2.01 -39.88
C SER A 60 1.09 3.13 -40.65
N ASP A 61 0.45 3.55 -41.74
CA ASP A 61 0.79 4.77 -42.46
C ASP A 61 -0.12 5.90 -41.95
N VAL A 62 0.42 7.09 -41.78
CA VAL A 62 -0.29 8.26 -41.26
C VAL A 62 -0.13 9.41 -42.24
N ASN A 63 -1.23 9.81 -42.85
CA ASN A 63 -1.29 10.96 -43.73
C ASN A 63 -1.66 12.19 -42.91
N ILE A 64 -0.91 13.28 -43.07
CA ILE A 64 -1.13 14.54 -42.35
C ILE A 64 -1.16 15.68 -43.36
N ASN A 65 -2.22 16.49 -43.34
CA ASN A 65 -2.31 17.69 -44.14
C ASN A 65 -2.91 18.86 -43.35
N LEU A 66 -2.56 20.07 -43.77
CA LEU A 66 -3.17 21.30 -43.28
C LEU A 66 -4.58 21.42 -43.85
N VAL A 67 -5.53 21.80 -43.01
CA VAL A 67 -6.94 21.99 -43.38
C VAL A 67 -7.34 23.45 -43.32
N TRP A 68 -6.85 24.15 -42.30
CA TRP A 68 -7.11 25.56 -42.09
C TRP A 68 -6.00 26.18 -41.27
N ARG A 69 -5.72 27.45 -41.55
CA ARG A 69 -4.85 28.32 -40.78
C ARG A 69 -5.63 29.56 -40.38
N ASN A 70 -5.44 29.99 -39.14
CA ASN A 70 -6.06 31.22 -38.66
C ASN A 70 -5.50 32.43 -39.43
N PRO A 71 -6.34 33.25 -40.09
CA PRO A 71 -5.89 34.44 -40.81
C PRO A 71 -5.19 35.48 -39.92
N GLU A 72 -5.52 35.53 -38.62
CA GLU A 72 -4.94 36.47 -37.67
C GLU A 72 -3.68 35.92 -36.96
N ASN A 73 -3.50 34.60 -36.97
CA ASN A 73 -2.40 33.94 -36.27
C ASN A 73 -1.94 32.67 -37.00
N GLU A 74 -0.88 32.77 -37.79
CA GLU A 74 -0.39 31.66 -38.61
C GLU A 74 0.08 30.42 -37.81
N ASP A 75 0.36 30.59 -36.52
CA ASP A 75 0.73 29.50 -35.60
C ASP A 75 -0.47 28.73 -35.04
N ASP A 76 -1.69 29.09 -35.45
CA ASP A 76 -2.96 28.45 -35.08
C ASP A 76 -3.53 27.69 -36.28
N GLN A 77 -3.43 26.36 -36.25
CA GLN A 77 -3.62 25.48 -37.41
C GLN A 77 -4.58 24.32 -37.08
N LEU A 78 -5.35 23.89 -38.08
CA LEU A 78 -6.11 22.64 -38.04
C LEU A 78 -5.46 21.61 -38.97
N LEU A 79 -5.12 20.45 -38.41
CA LEU A 79 -4.52 19.36 -39.15
C LEU A 79 -5.50 18.20 -39.26
N LYS A 80 -5.62 17.62 -40.45
CA LYS A 80 -6.33 16.36 -40.67
C LYS A 80 -5.32 15.23 -40.66
N LEU A 81 -5.63 14.19 -39.90
CA LEU A 81 -4.84 12.97 -39.80
C LEU A 81 -5.69 11.79 -40.27
N GLU A 82 -5.10 10.91 -41.06
CA GLU A 82 -5.72 9.69 -41.55
C GLU A 82 -4.75 8.52 -41.37
N ILE A 83 -5.21 7.47 -40.68
CA ILE A 83 -4.42 6.27 -40.42
C ILE A 83 -4.83 5.20 -41.44
N SER A 84 -3.86 4.61 -42.13
CA SER A 84 -4.09 3.56 -43.13
C SER A 84 -3.10 2.42 -42.97
N ASN A 85 -3.31 1.31 -43.69
CA ASN A 85 -2.40 0.16 -43.73
C ASN A 85 -2.01 -0.39 -42.34
N VAL A 86 -2.97 -0.47 -41.41
CA VAL A 86 -2.75 -0.95 -40.05
C VAL A 86 -2.37 -2.44 -40.08
N LYS A 87 -1.27 -2.78 -39.41
CA LYS A 87 -0.79 -4.15 -39.18
C LYS A 87 -0.50 -4.35 -37.70
N VAL A 88 -0.75 -5.56 -37.21
CA VAL A 88 -0.47 -5.96 -35.84
C VAL A 88 0.45 -7.17 -35.87
N GLU A 89 1.60 -7.06 -35.21
CA GLU A 89 2.67 -8.06 -35.23
C GLU A 89 3.16 -8.32 -33.79
N ASN A 90 3.90 -9.41 -33.59
CA ASN A 90 4.61 -9.59 -32.31
C ASN A 90 5.73 -8.56 -32.21
N ALA A 91 5.88 -7.95 -31.03
CA ALA A 91 7.02 -7.07 -30.77
C ALA A 91 8.35 -7.85 -30.66
N ILE A 92 8.29 -9.14 -30.28
CA ILE A 92 9.44 -10.04 -30.21
C ILE A 92 9.27 -11.13 -31.28
N PRO A 93 10.29 -11.41 -32.11
CA PRO A 93 10.23 -12.49 -33.09
C PRO A 93 10.01 -13.85 -32.40
N LEU A 94 8.89 -14.51 -32.70
CA LEU A 94 8.53 -15.84 -32.20
C LEU A 94 8.61 -16.88 -33.32
N SER A 95 8.83 -18.15 -32.95
CA SER A 95 8.75 -19.26 -33.90
C SER A 95 7.34 -19.37 -34.49
N LYS A 96 7.22 -19.88 -35.73
CA LYS A 96 5.93 -19.96 -36.45
C LYS A 96 4.81 -20.64 -35.63
N LYS A 97 5.14 -21.67 -34.83
CA LYS A 97 4.17 -22.39 -33.97
C LYS A 97 3.60 -21.57 -32.81
N ASN A 98 4.34 -20.56 -32.33
CA ASN A 98 3.95 -19.76 -31.16
C ASN A 98 3.49 -18.35 -31.54
N ASN A 99 3.41 -18.05 -32.84
CA ASN A 99 3.00 -16.75 -33.35
C ASN A 99 1.49 -16.70 -33.53
N ILE A 100 0.80 -16.00 -32.63
CA ILE A 100 -0.66 -15.80 -32.69
C ILE A 100 -1.11 -14.87 -33.84
N PHE A 101 -0.17 -14.21 -34.51
CA PHE A 101 -0.41 -13.29 -35.63
C PHE A 101 0.01 -13.87 -36.99
N LEU A 102 0.40 -15.15 -37.04
CA LEU A 102 0.74 -15.81 -38.30
C LEU A 102 -0.53 -15.92 -39.16
N ASP A 103 -0.47 -15.45 -40.41
CA ASP A 103 -1.58 -15.49 -41.38
C ASP A 103 -2.88 -14.78 -40.95
N THR A 104 -2.82 -13.91 -39.93
CA THR A 104 -3.96 -13.09 -39.48
C THR A 104 -3.90 -11.68 -40.08
N THR A 105 -5.06 -11.15 -40.48
CA THR A 105 -5.19 -9.76 -40.94
C THR A 105 -5.55 -8.83 -39.78
N ALA A 106 -5.32 -7.53 -39.93
CA ALA A 106 -5.75 -6.56 -38.90
C ALA A 106 -7.27 -6.59 -38.67
N GLU A 107 -8.05 -6.93 -39.71
CA GLU A 107 -9.50 -7.08 -39.63
C GLU A 107 -9.92 -8.26 -38.75
N SER A 108 -9.20 -9.39 -38.81
CA SER A 108 -9.52 -10.55 -37.96
C SER A 108 -9.16 -10.31 -36.48
N ILE A 109 -8.12 -9.52 -36.21
CA ILE A 109 -7.66 -9.21 -34.84
C ILE A 109 -8.52 -8.13 -34.19
N LEU A 110 -8.72 -7.01 -34.89
CA LEU A 110 -9.41 -5.83 -34.34
C LEU A 110 -10.93 -5.93 -34.50
N GLY A 111 -11.40 -6.70 -35.48
CA GLY A 111 -12.79 -6.72 -35.95
C GLY A 111 -13.05 -5.59 -36.96
N LYS A 112 -13.98 -5.85 -37.90
CA LYS A 112 -14.32 -4.93 -39.00
C LYS A 112 -14.64 -3.51 -38.54
N GLU A 113 -15.51 -3.40 -37.55
CA GLU A 113 -16.02 -2.13 -37.04
C GLU A 113 -14.91 -1.28 -36.41
N LYS A 114 -14.05 -1.87 -35.58
CA LYS A 114 -12.97 -1.13 -34.91
C LYS A 114 -11.86 -0.72 -35.86
N LEU A 115 -11.56 -1.56 -36.86
CA LEU A 115 -10.57 -1.21 -37.88
C LEU A 115 -11.07 -0.05 -38.73
N ALA A 116 -12.33 -0.07 -39.17
CA ALA A 116 -12.95 1.03 -39.88
C ALA A 116 -12.89 2.33 -39.07
N PHE A 117 -13.26 2.30 -37.79
CA PHE A 117 -13.14 3.47 -36.89
C PHE A 117 -11.70 3.92 -36.63
N LEU A 118 -10.70 3.05 -36.73
CA LEU A 118 -9.30 3.46 -36.60
C LEU A 118 -8.82 4.20 -37.85
N GLN A 119 -9.34 3.81 -39.02
CA GLN A 119 -9.00 4.37 -40.32
C GLN A 119 -9.81 5.63 -40.67
N THR A 120 -10.89 5.93 -39.95
CA THR A 120 -11.61 7.20 -40.14
C THR A 120 -10.71 8.40 -39.84
N PRO A 121 -10.70 9.43 -40.72
CA PRO A 121 -9.90 10.61 -40.49
C PRO A 121 -10.37 11.38 -39.25
N PHE A 122 -9.46 12.09 -38.62
CA PHE A 122 -9.74 12.93 -37.45
C PHE A 122 -8.98 14.25 -37.56
N ILE A 123 -9.44 15.27 -36.84
CA ILE A 123 -8.88 16.62 -36.91
C ILE A 123 -8.30 17.00 -35.55
N VAL A 124 -7.15 17.65 -35.56
CA VAL A 124 -6.53 18.21 -34.35
C VAL A 124 -6.32 19.70 -34.48
N HIS A 125 -6.64 20.43 -33.42
CA HIS A 125 -6.33 21.84 -33.29
C HIS A 125 -4.93 21.99 -32.73
N TRP A 126 -4.02 22.46 -33.57
CA TRP A 126 -2.59 22.55 -33.29
C TRP A 126 -2.16 24.02 -33.25
N ARG A 127 -1.74 24.47 -32.07
CA ARG A 127 -1.36 25.86 -31.84
C ARG A 127 0.00 25.95 -31.18
N LEU A 128 0.93 26.68 -31.79
CA LEU A 128 2.33 26.83 -31.32
C LEU A 128 3.00 25.46 -31.04
N GLY A 129 2.74 24.46 -31.89
CA GLY A 129 3.28 23.12 -31.70
C GLY A 129 2.60 22.27 -30.62
N LYS A 130 1.48 22.73 -30.03
CA LYS A 130 0.73 22.03 -28.96
C LYS A 130 -0.67 21.65 -29.42
N LEU A 131 -1.20 20.56 -28.89
CA LEU A 131 -2.59 20.13 -29.12
C LEU A 131 -3.54 20.87 -28.17
N ARG A 132 -4.55 21.54 -28.72
CA ARG A 132 -5.59 22.23 -27.95
C ARG A 132 -6.88 21.42 -27.86
N SER A 133 -7.34 20.92 -29.00
CA SER A 133 -8.60 20.18 -29.13
C SER A 133 -8.43 19.00 -30.08
N PHE A 134 -9.20 17.95 -29.84
CA PHE A 134 -9.21 16.73 -30.64
C PHE A 134 -10.64 16.51 -31.17
N TYR A 135 -10.83 16.43 -32.48
CA TYR A 135 -12.14 16.28 -33.11
C TYR A 135 -12.27 14.89 -33.74
N THR A 136 -13.33 14.17 -33.36
CA THR A 136 -13.60 12.81 -33.85
C THR A 136 -15.11 12.51 -33.86
N TYR A 137 -15.50 11.31 -34.29
CA TYR A 137 -16.88 10.85 -34.34
C TYR A 137 -17.37 10.26 -33.02
N LYS A 138 -18.62 10.56 -32.66
CA LYS A 138 -19.25 10.10 -31.40
C LYS A 138 -19.37 8.57 -31.29
N ALA A 139 -19.57 7.89 -32.42
CA ALA A 139 -19.72 6.44 -32.48
C ALA A 139 -18.41 5.68 -32.16
N GLU A 140 -17.26 6.34 -32.19
CA GLU A 140 -15.98 5.68 -31.99
C GLU A 140 -15.78 5.15 -30.55
N PRO A 141 -15.30 3.91 -30.37
CA PRO A 141 -14.94 3.40 -29.06
C PRO A 141 -13.79 4.19 -28.42
N ALA A 142 -13.83 4.36 -27.09
CA ALA A 142 -12.79 5.10 -26.34
C ALA A 142 -11.37 4.57 -26.58
N THR A 143 -11.20 3.23 -26.74
CA THR A 143 -9.90 2.62 -27.05
C THR A 143 -9.31 3.12 -28.36
N ILE A 144 -10.14 3.29 -29.39
CA ILE A 144 -9.70 3.78 -30.71
C ILE A 144 -9.37 5.27 -30.65
N ARG A 145 -10.21 6.06 -29.98
CA ARG A 145 -9.95 7.48 -29.73
C ARG A 145 -8.64 7.70 -28.99
N ASN A 146 -8.32 6.85 -28.00
CA ASN A 146 -7.05 6.94 -27.27
C ASN A 146 -5.84 6.63 -28.15
N LEU A 147 -5.91 5.65 -29.06
CA LEU A 147 -4.83 5.39 -30.02
C LEU A 147 -4.61 6.58 -30.95
N LYS A 148 -5.69 7.17 -31.48
CA LYS A 148 -5.61 8.39 -32.31
C LYS A 148 -4.99 9.56 -31.53
N ARG A 149 -5.33 9.73 -30.25
CA ARG A 149 -4.68 10.71 -29.36
C ARG A 149 -3.18 10.42 -29.19
N GLY A 150 -2.78 9.16 -29.10
CA GLY A 150 -1.37 8.76 -29.02
C GLY A 150 -0.57 9.13 -30.27
N VAL A 151 -1.15 8.93 -31.45
CA VAL A 151 -0.56 9.38 -32.74
C VAL A 151 -0.48 10.90 -32.77
N ALA A 152 -1.56 11.60 -32.44
CA ALA A 152 -1.58 13.07 -32.42
C ALA A 152 -0.53 13.64 -31.46
N SER A 153 -0.34 13.01 -30.29
CA SER A 153 0.61 13.47 -29.27
C SER A 153 2.07 13.43 -29.75
N MET A 154 2.40 12.67 -30.79
CA MET A 154 3.73 12.66 -31.41
C MET A 154 4.03 13.95 -32.18
N LEU A 155 3.02 14.74 -32.54
CA LEU A 155 3.17 16.05 -33.21
C LEU A 155 3.50 17.18 -32.23
N MET A 156 3.46 16.92 -30.93
CA MET A 156 3.73 17.94 -29.91
C MET A 156 5.22 18.23 -29.81
N MET A 157 5.61 19.47 -30.08
CA MET A 157 7.01 19.88 -30.01
C MET A 157 7.17 21.32 -29.54
N GLN A 158 8.42 21.73 -29.32
CA GLN A 158 8.77 23.12 -29.06
C GLN A 158 10.17 23.41 -29.57
N LEU A 159 10.33 24.52 -30.29
CA LEU A 159 11.62 24.94 -30.84
C LEU A 159 12.49 25.71 -29.84
N ARG A 160 11.98 25.96 -28.64
CA ARG A 160 12.69 26.63 -27.54
C ARG A 160 12.74 25.75 -26.31
N SER A 161 13.90 25.71 -25.66
CA SER A 161 14.08 25.04 -24.38
C SER A 161 13.26 25.70 -23.28
N GLY A 162 12.72 24.89 -22.37
CA GLY A 162 11.90 25.40 -21.28
C GLY A 162 11.13 24.30 -20.55
N LYS A 163 10.64 24.63 -19.35
CA LYS A 163 9.79 23.75 -18.53
C LYS A 163 8.37 24.29 -18.53
N MET A 164 7.39 23.40 -18.68
CA MET A 164 5.98 23.76 -18.65
C MET A 164 5.09 22.58 -18.29
N VAL A 165 3.80 22.86 -18.10
CA VAL A 165 2.77 21.83 -17.95
C VAL A 165 2.09 21.64 -19.30
N GLU A 166 1.99 20.39 -19.74
CA GLU A 166 1.33 20.02 -21.00
C GLU A 166 0.25 18.97 -20.79
N ALA A 167 -0.78 19.01 -21.63
CA ALA A 167 -1.82 17.98 -21.68
C ALA A 167 -1.64 17.14 -22.94
N ASP A 168 -1.44 15.83 -22.78
CA ASP A 168 -1.41 14.86 -23.87
C ASP A 168 -2.17 13.57 -23.51
N ALA A 169 -2.02 12.51 -24.31
CA ALA A 169 -2.69 11.24 -24.06
C ALA A 169 -2.46 10.68 -22.63
N SER A 170 -1.31 10.96 -22.00
CA SER A 170 -0.96 10.49 -20.65
C SER A 170 -1.61 11.32 -19.52
N GLY A 171 -2.15 12.51 -19.82
CA GLY A 171 -2.70 13.43 -18.82
C GLY A 171 -2.02 14.80 -18.83
N LYS A 172 -2.17 15.55 -17.72
CA LYS A 172 -1.48 16.84 -17.51
C LYS A 172 -0.19 16.61 -16.75
N CYS A 173 0.96 16.81 -17.38
CA CYS A 173 2.28 16.47 -16.82
C CYS A 173 3.26 17.65 -16.91
N PHE A 174 4.26 17.69 -16.03
CA PHE A 174 5.42 18.55 -16.21
C PHE A 174 6.34 17.98 -17.30
N VAL A 175 6.76 18.86 -18.21
CA VAL A 175 7.58 18.53 -19.36
C VAL A 175 8.74 19.52 -19.47
N GLU A 176 9.92 18.99 -19.77
CA GLU A 176 11.13 19.76 -20.08
C GLU A 176 11.50 19.56 -21.54
N TYR A 177 11.66 20.67 -22.27
CA TYR A 177 12.19 20.68 -23.63
C TYR A 177 13.64 21.15 -23.63
N LYS A 178 14.48 20.43 -24.36
CA LYS A 178 15.84 20.82 -24.74
C LYS A 178 15.90 20.88 -26.26
N ALA A 179 15.84 22.08 -26.80
CA ALA A 179 15.86 22.34 -28.24
C ALA A 179 17.26 22.76 -28.69
N SER A 180 17.74 22.10 -29.74
CA SER A 180 18.92 22.42 -30.54
C SER A 180 18.48 22.66 -31.99
N LYS A 181 19.41 23.03 -32.89
CA LYS A 181 19.07 23.40 -34.28
C LYS A 181 18.26 22.31 -35.03
N ASP A 182 18.69 21.05 -34.94
CA ASP A 182 18.10 19.93 -35.69
C ASP A 182 17.50 18.84 -34.77
N LEU A 183 17.51 19.07 -33.46
CA LEU A 183 17.14 18.07 -32.46
C LEU A 183 16.35 18.71 -31.31
N VAL A 184 15.21 18.13 -30.97
CA VAL A 184 14.41 18.52 -29.80
C VAL A 184 14.22 17.29 -28.92
N ILE A 185 14.65 17.38 -27.66
CA ILE A 185 14.41 16.35 -26.66
C ILE A 185 13.32 16.83 -25.73
N ARG A 186 12.23 16.08 -25.66
CA ARG A 186 11.10 16.28 -24.75
C ARG A 186 11.17 15.23 -23.65
N THR A 187 11.43 15.64 -22.42
CA THR A 187 11.44 14.75 -21.25
C THR A 187 10.20 15.02 -20.42
N LYS A 188 9.43 13.98 -20.13
CA LYS A 188 8.20 14.08 -19.33
C LYS A 188 8.44 13.50 -17.94
N ASP A 189 8.08 14.27 -16.92
CA ASP A 189 7.98 13.77 -15.55
C ASP A 189 6.64 13.06 -15.38
N VAL A 190 6.68 11.74 -15.46
CA VAL A 190 5.51 10.87 -15.48
C VAL A 190 4.82 10.82 -14.11
N GLU A 191 5.56 11.00 -13.02
CA GLU A 191 5.01 10.95 -11.66
C GLU A 191 4.14 12.19 -11.36
N SER A 192 4.42 13.29 -12.05
CA SER A 192 3.61 14.51 -11.97
C SER A 192 2.29 14.48 -12.76
N CYS A 193 2.09 13.45 -13.59
CA CYS A 193 0.94 13.38 -14.49
C CYS A 193 -0.39 13.24 -13.72
N LYS A 194 -1.27 14.23 -13.86
CA LYS A 194 -2.65 14.15 -13.35
C LYS A 194 -3.57 13.54 -14.40
N ASN A 195 -4.13 12.38 -14.08
CA ASN A 195 -5.11 11.66 -14.90
C ASN A 195 -6.35 11.27 -14.07
N THR A 196 -7.40 10.76 -14.73
CA THR A 196 -8.67 10.41 -14.07
C THR A 196 -8.68 9.00 -13.46
N GLU A 197 -7.70 8.15 -13.80
CA GLU A 197 -7.61 6.77 -13.30
C GLU A 197 -6.60 6.70 -12.17
N THR A 198 -7.11 6.54 -10.95
CA THR A 198 -6.29 6.36 -9.76
C THR A 198 -6.04 4.87 -9.53
N GLY A 199 -4.78 4.53 -9.30
CA GLY A 199 -4.40 3.29 -8.66
C GLY A 199 -4.53 3.39 -7.14
N PHE A 200 -4.23 2.30 -6.44
CA PHE A 200 -4.01 2.30 -5.01
C PHE A 200 -2.74 1.53 -4.68
N THR A 201 -2.10 1.93 -3.58
CA THR A 201 -0.95 1.25 -3.01
C THR A 201 -1.13 1.18 -1.50
N THR A 202 -0.55 0.16 -0.88
CA THR A 202 -0.53 0.05 0.58
C THR A 202 0.25 1.20 1.21
N HIS A 203 -0.13 1.55 2.44
CA HIS A 203 0.52 2.59 3.26
C HIS A 203 1.89 2.13 3.78
N SER A 204 2.09 0.83 3.99
CA SER A 204 3.35 0.28 4.49
C SER A 204 4.40 0.30 3.38
N GLN A 205 5.54 0.94 3.63
CA GLN A 205 6.67 0.92 2.70
C GLN A 205 7.24 -0.49 2.54
N VAL A 206 7.30 -1.29 3.62
CA VAL A 206 7.85 -2.66 3.56
C VAL A 206 6.99 -3.57 2.66
N LEU A 207 5.67 -3.55 2.85
CA LEU A 207 4.72 -4.35 2.05
C LEU A 207 4.35 -3.68 0.71
N GLY A 208 4.93 -2.50 0.43
CA GLY A 208 4.63 -1.67 -0.71
C GLY A 208 5.30 -2.09 -2.02
N VAL A 209 4.90 -1.41 -3.08
CA VAL A 209 5.52 -1.50 -4.41
C VAL A 209 6.11 -0.15 -4.74
N SER A 210 7.40 -0.12 -5.08
CA SER A 210 8.05 1.08 -5.58
C SER A 210 8.18 1.04 -7.09
N GLY A 211 8.03 2.20 -7.73
CA GLY A 211 8.24 2.39 -9.14
C GLY A 211 9.45 3.27 -9.47
N LYS A 212 10.00 3.08 -10.66
CA LYS A 212 10.75 4.11 -11.39
C LYS A 212 10.11 4.24 -12.76
N SER A 213 9.86 5.46 -13.20
CA SER A 213 9.29 5.73 -14.52
C SER A 213 10.14 6.76 -15.27
N SER A 214 10.19 6.63 -16.59
CA SER A 214 10.89 7.56 -17.46
C SER A 214 10.19 7.66 -18.80
N SER A 215 10.02 8.87 -19.32
CA SER A 215 9.46 9.12 -20.65
C SER A 215 10.30 10.18 -21.36
N ALA A 216 10.82 9.83 -22.52
CA ALA A 216 11.60 10.74 -23.36
C ALA A 216 11.18 10.60 -24.82
N THR A 217 10.93 11.72 -25.48
CA THR A 217 10.69 11.80 -26.92
C THR A 217 11.82 12.58 -27.57
N VAL A 218 12.50 11.94 -28.52
CA VAL A 218 13.57 12.54 -29.33
C VAL A 218 13.00 12.86 -30.70
N ILE A 219 13.02 14.14 -31.08
CA ILE A 219 12.44 14.65 -32.32
C ILE A 219 13.59 15.20 -33.17
N THR A 220 13.80 14.62 -34.34
CA THR A 220 14.75 15.11 -35.35
C THR A 220 14.01 15.99 -36.32
N LEU A 221 14.55 17.18 -36.57
CA LEU A 221 13.93 18.19 -37.42
C LEU A 221 14.65 18.31 -38.76
N ARG A 222 13.88 18.50 -39.84
CA ARG A 222 14.34 18.94 -41.15
C ARG A 222 13.51 20.15 -41.56
N ASP A 223 14.17 21.25 -41.92
CA ASP A 223 13.51 22.52 -42.25
C ASP A 223 12.52 22.99 -41.16
N SER A 224 12.89 22.83 -39.88
CA SER A 224 12.07 23.17 -38.70
C SER A 224 10.77 22.35 -38.55
N PHE A 225 10.62 21.24 -39.27
CA PHE A 225 9.50 20.30 -39.15
C PHE A 225 9.96 18.87 -38.83
N ILE A 226 9.06 18.00 -38.37
CA ILE A 226 9.41 16.63 -37.94
C ILE A 226 9.85 15.79 -39.13
N GLU A 227 11.12 15.36 -39.12
CA GLU A 227 11.59 14.27 -39.97
C GLU A 227 11.36 12.92 -39.28
N SER A 228 11.73 12.83 -38.00
CA SER A 228 11.45 11.66 -37.18
C SER A 228 11.17 12.02 -35.74
N ALA A 229 10.29 11.26 -35.08
CA ALA A 229 10.03 11.35 -33.66
C ALA A 229 10.02 9.95 -33.04
N VAL A 230 10.88 9.74 -32.05
CA VAL A 230 11.02 8.48 -31.32
C VAL A 230 10.69 8.74 -29.86
N SER A 231 9.60 8.17 -29.37
CA SER A 231 9.26 8.21 -27.94
C SER A 231 9.56 6.86 -27.28
N GLU A 232 10.22 6.89 -26.14
CA GLU A 232 10.42 5.72 -25.29
C GLU A 232 9.93 6.02 -23.87
N GLU A 233 9.08 5.12 -23.38
CA GLU A 233 8.44 5.21 -22.09
C GLU A 233 8.68 3.90 -21.34
N THR A 234 9.27 3.97 -20.15
CA THR A 234 9.60 2.81 -19.32
C THR A 234 9.03 2.96 -17.93
N TYR A 235 8.39 1.89 -17.44
CA TYR A 235 7.92 1.75 -16.07
C TYR A 235 8.51 0.49 -15.46
N VAL A 236 9.22 0.63 -14.35
CA VAL A 236 9.75 -0.49 -13.56
C VAL A 236 9.10 -0.48 -12.19
N LEU A 237 8.30 -1.50 -11.87
CA LEU A 237 7.67 -1.63 -10.55
C LEU A 237 8.21 -2.88 -9.84
N SER A 238 8.56 -2.77 -8.57
CA SER A 238 9.09 -3.87 -7.75
C SER A 238 8.46 -3.90 -6.37
N VAL A 239 8.13 -5.09 -5.88
CA VAL A 239 7.75 -5.29 -4.47
C VAL A 239 8.96 -4.99 -3.58
N ASN A 240 8.78 -4.16 -2.57
CA ASN A 240 9.89 -3.72 -1.69
C ASN A 240 10.42 -4.89 -0.85
N ALA A 241 9.53 -5.72 -0.29
CA ALA A 241 9.92 -6.93 0.43
C ALA A 241 10.59 -8.02 -0.44
N ARG A 242 10.59 -7.88 -1.79
CA ARG A 242 11.25 -8.84 -2.69
C ARG A 242 11.46 -8.23 -4.08
N HIS A 243 12.62 -7.65 -4.32
CA HIS A 243 12.94 -6.95 -5.57
C HIS A 243 13.00 -7.86 -6.79
N THR A 244 13.24 -9.17 -6.62
CA THR A 244 13.12 -10.14 -7.72
C THR A 244 11.70 -10.19 -8.31
N THR A 245 10.69 -9.85 -7.51
CA THR A 245 9.30 -9.74 -7.94
C THR A 245 9.05 -8.35 -8.53
N ALA A 246 9.59 -8.14 -9.74
CA ALA A 246 9.47 -6.86 -10.44
C ALA A 246 8.96 -7.00 -11.88
N THR A 247 8.37 -5.93 -12.39
CA THR A 247 7.86 -5.82 -13.76
C THR A 247 8.47 -4.64 -14.47
N LYS A 248 8.72 -4.79 -15.77
CA LYS A 248 9.07 -3.71 -16.68
C LYS A 248 7.99 -3.62 -17.76
N VAL A 249 7.44 -2.44 -17.95
CA VAL A 249 6.62 -2.07 -19.11
C VAL A 249 7.45 -1.10 -19.94
N THR A 250 7.65 -1.39 -21.21
CA THR A 250 8.32 -0.49 -22.16
C THR A 250 7.34 -0.20 -23.29
N SER A 251 7.07 1.06 -23.58
CA SER A 251 6.34 1.48 -24.76
C SER A 251 7.26 2.32 -25.63
N ARG A 252 7.32 2.00 -26.91
CA ARG A 252 8.11 2.76 -27.87
C ARG A 252 7.24 3.16 -29.05
N GLN A 253 7.29 4.43 -29.43
CA GLN A 253 6.61 4.98 -30.59
C GLN A 253 7.66 5.53 -31.56
N ILE A 254 7.46 5.31 -32.84
CA ILE A 254 8.32 5.81 -33.92
C ILE A 254 7.41 6.41 -34.99
N LEU A 255 7.67 7.65 -35.36
CA LEU A 255 7.03 8.36 -36.46
C LEU A 255 8.14 8.86 -37.39
N THR A 256 8.11 8.49 -38.67
CA THR A 256 9.14 8.87 -39.66
C THR A 256 8.51 9.38 -40.94
N LEU A 257 8.94 10.53 -41.42
CA LEU A 257 8.48 11.12 -42.68
C LEU A 257 9.06 10.33 -43.85
N GLU A 258 8.21 9.78 -44.72
CA GLU A 258 8.65 9.05 -45.91
C GLU A 258 8.71 9.96 -47.13
N LYS A 259 7.65 10.74 -47.37
CA LYS A 259 7.56 11.65 -48.53
C LYS A 259 6.54 12.76 -48.32
N THR A 260 6.68 13.80 -49.13
CA THR A 260 5.73 14.93 -49.20
C THR A 260 5.14 15.00 -50.61
N GLU A 261 3.82 15.01 -50.72
CA GLU A 261 3.07 15.08 -51.98
C GLU A 261 2.21 16.36 -52.03
N VAL A 262 1.58 16.63 -53.17
CA VAL A 262 0.60 17.71 -53.30
C VAL A 262 -0.66 17.32 -52.52
N GLY A 263 -1.09 18.19 -51.60
CA GLY A 263 -2.23 17.99 -50.71
C GLY A 263 -3.48 18.76 -51.14
N PRO A 264 -4.61 18.55 -50.45
CA PRO A 264 -5.84 19.30 -50.69
C PRO A 264 -5.69 20.77 -50.28
N PRO A 265 -6.46 21.68 -50.91
CA PRO A 265 -6.43 23.10 -50.58
C PRO A 265 -7.04 23.40 -49.21
N GLU A 266 -6.62 24.50 -48.61
CA GLU A 266 -7.16 24.99 -47.34
C GLU A 266 -8.63 25.43 -47.46
N VAL A 267 -9.39 25.21 -46.40
CA VAL A 267 -10.78 25.65 -46.28
C VAL A 267 -10.81 27.01 -45.60
N GLY A 268 -11.48 27.99 -46.19
CA GLY A 268 -11.65 29.32 -45.59
C GLY A 268 -12.64 29.30 -44.42
N GLY A 269 -12.32 30.02 -43.33
CA GLY A 269 -13.21 30.21 -42.19
C GLY A 269 -12.61 31.14 -41.13
N LYS A 270 -13.47 31.73 -40.29
CA LYS A 270 -13.05 32.69 -39.25
C LYS A 270 -12.49 32.01 -38.01
N ASP A 271 -13.09 30.90 -37.60
CA ASP A 271 -12.70 30.18 -36.38
C ASP A 271 -12.62 28.67 -36.62
N ALA A 272 -11.73 27.99 -35.89
CA ALA A 272 -11.48 26.57 -36.03
C ALA A 272 -12.75 25.70 -35.86
N ALA A 273 -13.67 26.07 -34.97
CA ALA A 273 -14.88 25.29 -34.71
C ALA A 273 -15.89 25.37 -35.87
N SER A 274 -16.03 26.55 -36.49
CA SER A 274 -16.85 26.74 -37.70
C SER A 274 -16.33 25.92 -38.87
N VAL A 275 -15.01 25.88 -39.06
CA VAL A 275 -14.37 25.10 -40.13
C VAL A 275 -14.59 23.61 -39.92
N VAL A 276 -14.38 23.09 -38.70
CA VAL A 276 -14.64 21.68 -38.39
C VAL A 276 -16.11 21.31 -38.68
N LYS A 277 -17.07 22.15 -38.29
CA LYS A 277 -18.50 21.92 -38.57
C LYS A 277 -18.82 21.94 -40.06
N SER A 278 -18.15 22.80 -40.84
CA SER A 278 -18.33 22.88 -42.29
C SER A 278 -17.77 21.66 -43.04
N LEU A 279 -16.74 21.02 -42.48
CA LEU A 279 -16.15 19.80 -43.04
C LEU A 279 -17.04 18.59 -42.80
N ASP A 280 -17.53 18.41 -41.57
CA ASP A 280 -18.47 17.36 -41.21
C ASP A 280 -19.20 17.74 -39.92
N ALA A 281 -20.52 17.87 -39.99
CA ALA A 281 -21.37 18.21 -38.84
C ALA A 281 -21.34 17.15 -37.72
N ASN A 282 -20.90 15.92 -38.02
CA ASN A 282 -20.83 14.82 -37.05
C ASN A 282 -19.56 14.80 -36.19
N LEU A 283 -18.57 15.66 -36.51
CA LEU A 283 -17.34 15.78 -35.72
C LEU A 283 -17.62 16.50 -34.39
N MET A 284 -17.21 15.87 -33.29
CA MET A 284 -17.33 16.43 -31.95
C MET A 284 -15.98 16.77 -31.34
N SER A 285 -15.91 17.92 -30.67
CA SER A 285 -14.73 18.35 -29.93
C SER A 285 -14.59 17.57 -28.62
N LEU A 286 -13.41 17.01 -28.40
CA LEU A 286 -13.00 16.30 -27.20
C LEU A 286 -11.68 16.84 -26.67
N GLY A 287 -11.41 16.56 -25.39
CA GLY A 287 -10.11 16.80 -24.79
C GLY A 287 -9.03 15.87 -25.33
N VAL A 288 -7.77 16.31 -25.18
CA VAL A 288 -6.56 15.59 -25.63
C VAL A 288 -6.19 14.43 -24.71
N ILE A 289 -6.68 14.47 -23.46
CA ILE A 289 -6.41 13.45 -22.44
C ILE A 289 -7.20 12.17 -22.76
N ALA A 290 -6.57 11.01 -22.58
CA ALA A 290 -7.22 9.73 -22.81
C ALA A 290 -8.44 9.50 -21.89
N GLU A 291 -9.45 8.82 -22.43
CA GLU A 291 -10.68 8.49 -21.72
C GLU A 291 -10.63 7.08 -21.13
N LYS A 292 -11.41 6.86 -20.07
CA LYS A 292 -11.56 5.54 -19.45
C LYS A 292 -12.28 4.58 -20.39
N ALA A 293 -11.57 3.56 -20.86
CA ALA A 293 -12.17 2.45 -21.58
C ALA A 293 -12.53 1.31 -20.61
N LYS A 294 -13.82 0.94 -20.53
CA LYS A 294 -14.26 -0.24 -19.78
C LYS A 294 -13.99 -1.50 -20.61
N PRO A 295 -13.20 -2.48 -20.11
CA PRO A 295 -13.06 -3.75 -20.79
C PRO A 295 -14.42 -4.49 -20.73
N ARG A 296 -15.07 -4.68 -21.88
CA ARG A 296 -16.21 -5.60 -21.99
C ARG A 296 -15.64 -7.01 -22.13
N CYS A 297 -15.69 -7.80 -21.07
CA CYS A 297 -15.38 -9.22 -21.18
C CYS A 297 -16.59 -9.97 -21.77
N LYS A 298 -16.38 -10.65 -22.90
CA LYS A 298 -17.35 -11.61 -23.43
C LYS A 298 -16.99 -13.00 -22.90
N GLY A 299 -17.92 -13.67 -22.21
CA GLY A 299 -17.72 -15.03 -21.69
C GLY A 299 -16.90 -15.15 -20.40
N CYS A 300 -16.74 -14.07 -19.62
CA CYS A 300 -16.17 -14.19 -18.28
C CYS A 300 -17.13 -14.95 -17.34
N PRO A 301 -16.62 -15.81 -16.45
CA PRO A 301 -17.44 -16.53 -15.50
C PRO A 301 -18.13 -15.55 -14.54
N SER A 302 -19.34 -15.90 -14.11
CA SER A 302 -20.04 -15.16 -13.06
C SER A 302 -19.32 -15.29 -11.71
N LEU A 303 -19.63 -14.40 -10.76
CA LEU A 303 -19.06 -14.50 -9.40
C LEU A 303 -19.43 -15.85 -8.74
N MET A 304 -20.65 -16.33 -8.96
CA MET A 304 -21.11 -17.62 -8.44
C MET A 304 -20.36 -18.82 -9.06
N GLU A 305 -20.08 -18.78 -10.37
CA GLU A 305 -19.25 -19.81 -11.02
C GLU A 305 -17.82 -19.81 -10.48
N THR A 306 -17.23 -18.62 -10.35
CA THR A 306 -15.91 -18.45 -9.77
C THR A 306 -15.86 -18.99 -8.34
N TRP A 307 -16.84 -18.65 -7.50
CA TRP A 307 -16.97 -19.19 -6.15
C TRP A 307 -17.08 -20.71 -6.11
N LYS A 308 -17.97 -21.30 -6.94
CA LYS A 308 -18.13 -22.76 -7.01
C LYS A 308 -16.84 -23.49 -7.37
N SER A 309 -16.00 -22.90 -8.22
CA SER A 309 -14.71 -23.47 -8.61
C SER A 309 -13.64 -23.38 -7.52
N LEU A 310 -13.67 -22.32 -6.71
CA LEU A 310 -12.62 -22.02 -5.73
C LEU A 310 -12.93 -22.50 -4.31
N ARG A 311 -14.21 -22.70 -3.96
CA ARG A 311 -14.66 -23.01 -2.58
C ARG A 311 -13.91 -24.16 -1.92
N ALA A 312 -13.62 -25.23 -2.67
CA ALA A 312 -12.96 -26.42 -2.15
C ALA A 312 -11.54 -26.14 -1.63
N GLN A 313 -10.87 -25.15 -2.20
CA GLN A 313 -9.53 -24.73 -1.78
C GLN A 313 -9.56 -23.76 -0.59
N LEU A 314 -10.74 -23.21 -0.25
CA LEU A 314 -10.95 -22.25 0.83
C LEU A 314 -11.57 -22.88 2.08
N GLU A 315 -11.79 -24.20 2.08
CA GLU A 315 -12.21 -24.92 3.28
C GLU A 315 -11.10 -24.87 4.37
N PRO A 316 -11.47 -24.90 5.67
CA PRO A 316 -10.52 -24.78 6.78
C PRO A 316 -9.28 -25.69 6.70
N ASP A 317 -9.45 -26.93 6.26
CA ASP A 317 -8.38 -27.93 6.18
C ASP A 317 -7.37 -27.66 5.07
N SER A 318 -7.76 -26.87 4.06
CA SER A 318 -6.90 -26.53 2.92
C SER A 318 -6.20 -25.18 3.07
N LEU A 319 -6.48 -24.40 4.12
CA LEU A 319 -5.90 -23.07 4.31
C LEU A 319 -4.37 -23.06 4.42
N ALA A 320 -3.78 -24.10 4.99
CA ALA A 320 -2.33 -24.22 5.09
C ALA A 320 -1.65 -24.52 3.74
N LYS A 321 -2.41 -24.84 2.67
CA LYS A 321 -1.87 -25.13 1.34
C LYS A 321 -1.71 -23.85 0.52
N ALA A 322 -0.66 -23.78 -0.30
CA ALA A 322 -0.39 -22.64 -1.18
C ALA A 322 -1.51 -22.36 -2.22
N SER A 323 -2.41 -23.31 -2.47
CA SER A 323 -3.59 -23.13 -3.33
C SER A 323 -4.66 -22.22 -2.71
N ALA A 324 -4.74 -22.15 -1.37
CA ALA A 324 -5.73 -21.34 -0.67
C ALA A 324 -5.49 -19.83 -0.86
N PRO A 325 -4.29 -19.27 -0.56
CA PRO A 325 -4.01 -17.87 -0.86
C PRO A 325 -4.17 -17.50 -2.34
N ARG A 326 -3.83 -18.39 -3.27
CA ARG A 326 -4.02 -18.14 -4.71
C ARG A 326 -5.50 -18.04 -5.08
N SER A 327 -6.31 -18.96 -4.57
CA SER A 327 -7.77 -18.96 -4.76
C SER A 327 -8.40 -17.72 -4.14
N PHE A 328 -7.96 -17.34 -2.94
CA PHE A 328 -8.37 -16.13 -2.25
C PHE A 328 -8.10 -14.86 -3.07
N LEU A 329 -6.88 -14.69 -3.61
CA LEU A 329 -6.54 -13.54 -4.45
C LEU A 329 -7.37 -13.49 -5.74
N SER A 330 -7.59 -14.64 -6.39
CA SER A 330 -8.46 -14.74 -7.58
C SER A 330 -9.90 -14.33 -7.27
N LEU A 331 -10.43 -14.77 -6.13
CA LEU A 331 -11.77 -14.42 -5.68
C LEU A 331 -11.91 -12.90 -5.43
N ILE A 332 -10.91 -12.27 -4.79
CA ILE A 332 -10.88 -10.82 -4.56
C ILE A 332 -10.97 -10.04 -5.88
N GLN A 333 -10.25 -10.46 -6.92
CA GLN A 333 -10.31 -9.79 -8.23
C GLN A 333 -11.71 -9.89 -8.86
N SER A 334 -12.41 -11.01 -8.67
CA SER A 334 -13.80 -11.16 -9.13
C SER A 334 -14.76 -10.30 -8.29
N LEU A 335 -14.57 -10.25 -6.97
CA LEU A 335 -15.38 -9.45 -6.05
C LEU A 335 -15.28 -7.95 -6.35
N ARG A 336 -14.08 -7.45 -6.68
CA ARG A 336 -13.84 -6.04 -7.06
C ARG A 336 -14.63 -5.58 -8.29
N LYS A 337 -15.02 -6.52 -9.16
CA LYS A 337 -15.79 -6.26 -10.39
C LYS A 337 -17.28 -6.55 -10.25
N SER A 338 -17.70 -7.09 -9.11
CA SER A 338 -19.06 -7.59 -8.89
C SER A 338 -19.97 -6.53 -8.26
N THR A 339 -21.28 -6.73 -8.42
CA THR A 339 -22.30 -5.85 -7.82
C THR A 339 -22.66 -6.30 -6.39
N LYS A 340 -23.24 -5.39 -5.60
CA LYS A 340 -23.74 -5.69 -4.24
C LYS A 340 -24.66 -6.91 -4.22
N THR A 341 -25.61 -6.98 -5.17
CA THR A 341 -26.59 -8.06 -5.25
C THR A 341 -25.96 -9.42 -5.52
N ASP A 342 -24.91 -9.47 -6.35
CA ASP A 342 -24.23 -10.72 -6.66
C ASP A 342 -23.39 -11.21 -5.49
N ILE A 343 -22.75 -10.29 -4.75
CA ILE A 343 -21.98 -10.61 -3.54
C ILE A 343 -22.91 -11.17 -2.46
N LEU A 344 -24.07 -10.53 -2.22
CA LEU A 344 -25.07 -11.01 -1.26
C LEU A 344 -25.60 -12.40 -1.60
N LYS A 345 -25.82 -12.70 -2.89
CA LYS A 345 -26.25 -14.03 -3.33
C LYS A 345 -25.20 -15.10 -3.00
N VAL A 346 -23.90 -14.80 -3.13
CA VAL A 346 -22.84 -15.75 -2.78
C VAL A 346 -22.78 -15.97 -1.26
N LEU A 347 -22.84 -14.89 -0.48
CA LEU A 347 -22.82 -14.94 0.99
C LEU A 347 -23.96 -15.79 1.55
N ARG A 348 -25.20 -15.56 1.08
CA ARG A 348 -26.39 -16.28 1.54
C ARG A 348 -26.41 -17.77 1.14
N ASN A 349 -25.73 -18.13 0.06
CA ASN A 349 -25.68 -19.51 -0.45
C ASN A 349 -24.40 -20.27 -0.05
N CYS A 350 -23.58 -19.70 0.84
CA CYS A 350 -22.34 -20.30 1.29
C CYS A 350 -22.58 -21.34 2.41
N SER A 351 -21.77 -22.40 2.45
CA SER A 351 -21.75 -23.33 3.58
C SER A 351 -21.22 -22.63 4.83
N LYS A 352 -21.67 -23.08 6.01
CA LYS A 352 -21.21 -22.52 7.30
C LYS A 352 -19.69 -22.67 7.51
N THR A 353 -19.06 -23.69 6.93
CA THR A 353 -17.62 -23.98 7.08
C THR A 353 -16.71 -23.02 6.32
N ALA A 354 -17.10 -22.65 5.10
CA ALA A 354 -16.32 -21.75 4.22
C ALA A 354 -16.74 -20.27 4.35
N LEU A 355 -17.81 -20.00 5.09
CA LEU A 355 -18.35 -18.65 5.28
C LEU A 355 -17.33 -17.68 5.90
N PRO A 356 -16.54 -18.03 6.94
CA PRO A 356 -15.51 -17.14 7.47
C PRO A 356 -14.48 -16.68 6.42
N GLN A 357 -14.04 -17.58 5.55
CA GLN A 357 -13.08 -17.30 4.48
C GLN A 357 -13.69 -16.44 3.38
N LEU A 358 -14.99 -16.60 3.12
CA LEU A 358 -15.71 -15.73 2.21
C LEU A 358 -15.86 -14.32 2.80
N VAL A 359 -16.11 -14.19 4.11
CA VAL A 359 -16.11 -12.90 4.83
C VAL A 359 -14.75 -12.21 4.71
N ASP A 360 -13.65 -12.96 4.91
CA ASP A 360 -12.28 -12.46 4.74
C ASP A 360 -12.10 -11.88 3.31
N ALA A 361 -12.57 -12.61 2.28
CA ALA A 361 -12.42 -12.21 0.87
C ALA A 361 -13.28 -11.01 0.48
N VAL A 362 -14.55 -10.98 0.90
CA VAL A 362 -15.49 -9.87 0.63
C VAL A 362 -14.98 -8.60 1.29
N THR A 363 -14.52 -8.66 2.53
CA THR A 363 -14.00 -7.50 3.25
C THR A 363 -12.68 -7.01 2.64
N SER A 364 -11.80 -7.94 2.23
CA SER A 364 -10.53 -7.61 1.56
C SER A 364 -10.69 -6.99 0.17
N ALA A 365 -11.85 -7.14 -0.48
CA ALA A 365 -12.13 -6.54 -1.78
C ALA A 365 -12.10 -5.00 -1.75
N GLN A 366 -12.47 -4.39 -0.62
CA GLN A 366 -12.36 -2.96 -0.35
C GLN A 366 -13.06 -2.05 -1.41
N THR A 367 -14.21 -2.49 -1.92
CA THR A 367 -15.08 -1.67 -2.77
C THR A 367 -16.34 -1.22 -2.02
N PRO A 368 -16.99 -0.11 -2.39
CA PRO A 368 -18.25 0.31 -1.77
C PRO A 368 -19.33 -0.78 -1.81
N ALA A 369 -19.47 -1.45 -2.96
CA ALA A 369 -20.41 -2.55 -3.14
C ALA A 369 -20.13 -3.75 -2.21
N SER A 370 -18.84 -4.08 -1.98
CA SER A 370 -18.47 -5.16 -1.06
C SER A 370 -18.71 -4.81 0.40
N LEU A 371 -18.45 -3.55 0.79
CA LEU A 371 -18.69 -3.04 2.15
C LEU A 371 -20.18 -3.03 2.48
N GLU A 372 -21.01 -2.47 1.58
CA GLU A 372 -22.46 -2.45 1.77
C GLU A 372 -23.06 -3.86 1.81
N ALA A 373 -22.54 -4.80 1.00
CA ALA A 373 -23.00 -6.19 1.00
C ALA A 373 -22.69 -6.89 2.33
N ILE A 374 -21.46 -6.74 2.86
CA ILE A 374 -21.09 -7.42 4.11
C ILE A 374 -21.77 -6.80 5.33
N LEU A 375 -21.96 -5.48 5.35
CA LEU A 375 -22.69 -4.79 6.43
C LEU A 375 -24.18 -5.13 6.43
N GLU A 376 -24.81 -5.37 5.27
CA GLU A 376 -26.19 -5.87 5.20
C GLU A 376 -26.28 -7.33 5.65
N PHE A 377 -25.23 -8.13 5.43
CA PHE A 377 -25.21 -9.55 5.77
C PHE A 377 -24.98 -9.81 7.26
N LEU A 378 -24.09 -9.04 7.91
CA LEU A 378 -23.73 -9.24 9.31
C LEU A 378 -24.67 -8.50 10.26
N ASN A 379 -25.10 -9.17 11.35
CA ASN A 379 -25.90 -8.53 12.39
C ASN A 379 -25.14 -8.45 13.72
N PHE A 380 -24.59 -7.28 14.03
CA PHE A 380 -23.82 -7.01 15.25
C PHE A 380 -24.64 -7.09 16.55
N SER A 381 -25.98 -7.10 16.48
CA SER A 381 -26.82 -7.25 17.67
C SER A 381 -26.98 -8.72 18.11
N LYS A 382 -26.62 -9.69 17.27
CA LYS A 382 -26.72 -11.13 17.60
C LYS A 382 -25.40 -11.66 18.18
N LYS A 383 -25.51 -12.47 19.25
CA LYS A 383 -24.36 -13.16 19.89
C LYS A 383 -23.92 -14.43 19.16
N GLU A 384 -24.73 -14.97 18.26
CA GLU A 384 -24.46 -16.26 17.59
C GLU A 384 -23.46 -16.12 16.42
N GLU A 385 -23.19 -14.90 15.96
CA GLU A 385 -22.38 -14.61 14.76
C GLU A 385 -20.97 -14.06 15.11
N LEU A 386 -20.51 -14.24 16.35
CA LEU A 386 -19.25 -13.69 16.88
C LEU A 386 -18.06 -13.91 15.94
N VAL A 387 -17.88 -15.15 15.45
CA VAL A 387 -16.75 -15.50 14.58
C VAL A 387 -16.76 -14.68 13.28
N LEU A 388 -17.94 -14.48 12.67
CA LEU A 388 -18.04 -13.74 11.41
C LEU A 388 -17.82 -12.24 11.62
N GLN A 389 -18.36 -11.69 12.71
CA GLN A 389 -18.17 -10.30 13.10
C GLN A 389 -16.68 -10.01 13.36
N GLU A 390 -16.01 -10.88 14.10
CA GLU A 390 -14.57 -10.75 14.41
C GLU A 390 -13.72 -10.84 13.14
N ARG A 391 -14.01 -11.79 12.22
CA ARG A 391 -13.33 -11.91 10.92
C ARG A 391 -13.44 -10.65 10.08
N PHE A 392 -14.65 -10.08 10.01
CA PHE A 392 -14.87 -8.81 9.32
C PHE A 392 -14.04 -7.68 9.95
N LEU A 393 -14.02 -7.56 11.28
CA LEU A 393 -13.28 -6.51 11.97
C LEU A 393 -11.77 -6.65 11.78
N TYR A 394 -11.21 -7.86 11.91
CA TYR A 394 -9.79 -8.08 11.64
C TYR A 394 -9.43 -7.85 10.19
N ALA A 395 -10.26 -8.27 9.23
CA ALA A 395 -10.05 -7.96 7.82
C ALA A 395 -10.09 -6.43 7.54
N CYS A 396 -10.95 -5.68 8.23
CA CYS A 396 -10.91 -4.21 8.20
C CYS A 396 -9.60 -3.65 8.78
N GLY A 397 -9.15 -4.20 9.91
CA GLY A 397 -7.87 -3.86 10.53
C GLY A 397 -6.69 -4.10 9.60
N PHE A 398 -6.70 -5.17 8.82
CA PHE A 398 -5.64 -5.51 7.86
C PHE A 398 -5.82 -4.87 6.48
N ALA A 399 -6.87 -4.08 6.25
CA ALA A 399 -7.12 -3.43 4.97
C ALA A 399 -5.88 -2.70 4.46
N SER A 400 -5.50 -2.99 3.20
CA SER A 400 -4.34 -2.40 2.52
C SER A 400 -4.55 -0.91 2.24
N ASN A 401 -5.78 -0.52 1.89
CA ASN A 401 -6.15 0.84 1.53
C ASN A 401 -7.50 1.27 2.13
N PRO A 402 -7.59 1.45 3.46
CA PRO A 402 -8.83 1.87 4.11
C PRO A 402 -9.27 3.26 3.63
N THR A 403 -10.59 3.47 3.63
CA THR A 403 -11.27 4.73 3.26
C THR A 403 -12.03 5.30 4.45
N GLU A 404 -12.37 6.59 4.40
CA GLU A 404 -13.19 7.24 5.43
C GLU A 404 -14.54 6.53 5.63
N THR A 405 -15.14 6.02 4.56
CA THR A 405 -16.42 5.30 4.61
C THR A 405 -16.36 4.06 5.50
N VAL A 406 -15.25 3.33 5.50
CA VAL A 406 -15.06 2.15 6.38
C VAL A 406 -15.01 2.61 7.84
N LEU A 407 -14.26 3.68 8.14
CA LEU A 407 -14.19 4.23 9.49
C LEU A 407 -15.55 4.73 9.97
N GLN A 408 -16.30 5.42 9.11
CA GLN A 408 -17.66 5.88 9.41
C GLN A 408 -18.59 4.71 9.73
N SER A 409 -18.55 3.64 8.93
CA SER A 409 -19.36 2.44 9.19
C SER A 409 -19.03 1.79 10.54
N LEU A 410 -17.75 1.71 10.92
CA LEU A 410 -17.36 1.18 12.23
C LEU A 410 -17.80 2.10 13.39
N LEU A 411 -17.74 3.41 13.18
CA LEU A 411 -18.24 4.38 14.15
C LEU A 411 -19.76 4.22 14.34
N ASP A 412 -20.51 4.05 13.26
CA ASP A 412 -21.96 3.84 13.32
C ASP A 412 -22.31 2.50 14.01
N ILE A 413 -21.54 1.44 13.76
CA ILE A 413 -21.65 0.17 14.49
C ILE A 413 -21.39 0.36 15.98
N SER A 414 -20.34 1.13 16.34
CA SER A 414 -19.97 1.37 17.75
C SER A 414 -21.04 2.14 18.53
N LYS A 415 -21.79 3.02 17.85
CA LYS A 415 -22.92 3.78 18.42
C LYS A 415 -24.21 2.94 18.46
N GLY A 416 -24.28 1.88 17.66
CA GLY A 416 -25.41 0.97 17.59
C GLY A 416 -25.42 -0.07 18.71
N LYS A 417 -26.35 -1.02 18.61
CA LYS A 417 -26.47 -2.13 19.56
C LYS A 417 -25.55 -3.28 19.19
N ILE A 418 -24.52 -3.50 20.00
CA ILE A 418 -23.60 -4.64 19.89
C ILE A 418 -23.99 -5.71 20.91
N GLY A 419 -24.18 -6.95 20.45
CA GLY A 419 -24.64 -8.06 21.29
C GLY A 419 -23.57 -8.60 22.24
N SER A 420 -22.28 -8.37 21.96
CA SER A 420 -21.15 -8.91 22.72
C SER A 420 -20.12 -7.84 23.10
N PRO A 421 -19.64 -7.80 24.36
CA PRO A 421 -18.60 -6.87 24.79
C PRO A 421 -17.28 -7.08 24.04
N ASP A 422 -16.89 -8.32 23.75
CA ASP A 422 -15.67 -8.65 23.01
C ASP A 422 -15.65 -8.03 21.59
N ILE A 423 -16.83 -7.95 20.96
CA ILE A 423 -16.98 -7.33 19.65
C ILE A 423 -16.97 -5.81 19.77
N LYS A 424 -17.57 -5.24 20.83
CA LYS A 424 -17.47 -3.81 21.13
C LYS A 424 -16.01 -3.40 21.29
N GLU A 425 -15.23 -4.18 22.03
CA GLU A 425 -13.79 -3.98 22.20
C GLU A 425 -13.05 -4.05 20.86
N SER A 426 -13.31 -5.10 20.09
CA SER A 426 -12.68 -5.30 18.78
C SER A 426 -12.97 -4.15 17.81
N VAL A 427 -14.20 -3.62 17.79
CA VAL A 427 -14.57 -2.46 16.94
C VAL A 427 -13.69 -1.25 17.28
N VAL A 428 -13.55 -0.93 18.57
CA VAL A 428 -12.79 0.25 19.02
C VAL A 428 -11.28 0.08 18.76
N ILE A 429 -10.72 -1.11 19.02
CA ILE A 429 -9.31 -1.42 18.73
C ILE A 429 -9.00 -1.27 17.24
N ILE A 430 -9.88 -1.75 16.36
CA ILE A 430 -9.70 -1.72 14.91
C ILE A 430 -9.91 -0.30 14.34
N MET A 431 -10.83 0.49 14.89
CA MET A 431 -10.92 1.91 14.56
C MET A 431 -9.57 2.60 14.78
N GLY A 432 -8.85 2.26 15.86
CA GLY A 432 -7.51 2.80 16.13
C GLY A 432 -6.52 2.49 15.00
N ALA A 433 -6.53 1.26 14.50
CA ALA A 433 -5.64 0.85 13.41
C ALA A 433 -5.98 1.57 12.09
N ILE A 434 -7.26 1.80 11.80
CA ILE A 434 -7.70 2.53 10.61
C ILE A 434 -7.31 4.02 10.71
N VAL A 435 -7.46 4.64 11.87
CA VAL A 435 -7.03 6.02 12.12
C VAL A 435 -5.54 6.18 11.81
N ARG A 436 -4.68 5.28 12.32
CA ARG A 436 -3.24 5.29 12.02
C ARG A 436 -2.99 5.25 10.51
N LYS A 437 -3.64 4.32 9.81
CA LYS A 437 -3.47 4.14 8.36
C LYS A 437 -3.95 5.34 7.54
N LEU A 438 -5.05 5.99 7.94
CA LEU A 438 -5.56 7.20 7.27
C LEU A 438 -4.63 8.40 7.53
N CYS A 439 -4.14 8.55 8.76
CA CYS A 439 -3.18 9.60 9.09
C CYS A 439 -1.85 9.46 8.34
N GLN A 440 -1.32 8.23 8.21
CA GLN A 440 -0.11 7.97 7.41
C GLN A 440 -0.28 8.28 5.91
N LYS A 441 -1.52 8.30 5.41
CA LYS A 441 -1.85 8.69 4.02
C LYS A 441 -2.06 10.20 3.86
N GLY A 442 -1.86 11.01 4.90
CA GLY A 442 -2.12 12.45 4.88
C GLY A 442 -3.61 12.80 4.97
N ALA A 443 -4.46 11.88 5.42
CA ALA A 443 -5.92 12.06 5.56
C ALA A 443 -6.35 12.16 7.03
N CYS A 444 -5.50 12.75 7.87
CA CYS A 444 -5.67 12.80 9.33
C CYS A 444 -6.72 13.84 9.78
N ASP A 445 -7.02 14.81 8.91
CA ASP A 445 -7.93 15.94 9.16
C ASP A 445 -9.37 15.69 8.67
N LEU A 446 -9.66 14.48 8.18
CA LEU A 446 -11.00 14.10 7.75
C LEU A 446 -11.98 14.15 8.93
N PRO A 447 -13.24 14.62 8.73
CA PRO A 447 -14.20 14.80 9.82
C PRO A 447 -14.42 13.56 10.68
N THR A 448 -14.59 12.39 10.06
CA THR A 448 -14.78 11.14 10.80
C THR A 448 -13.51 10.75 11.59
N VAL A 449 -12.33 11.00 11.03
CA VAL A 449 -11.05 10.72 11.71
C VAL A 449 -10.92 11.58 12.96
N VAL A 450 -11.20 12.88 12.86
CA VAL A 450 -11.17 13.82 14.00
C VAL A 450 -12.17 13.41 15.08
N GLN A 451 -13.39 13.03 14.69
CA GLN A 451 -14.40 12.55 15.64
C GLN A 451 -13.93 11.30 16.40
N VAL A 452 -13.37 10.32 15.71
CA VAL A 452 -12.87 9.07 16.32
C VAL A 452 -11.66 9.34 17.21
N LYS A 453 -10.75 10.24 16.82
CA LYS A 453 -9.63 10.67 17.66
C LYS A 453 -10.11 11.24 18.99
N GLN A 454 -11.09 12.16 18.95
CA GLN A 454 -11.65 12.76 20.16
C GLN A 454 -12.30 11.71 21.06
N MET A 455 -13.06 10.77 20.48
CA MET A 455 -13.64 9.64 21.22
C MET A 455 -12.55 8.79 21.90
N MET A 456 -11.47 8.46 21.21
CA MET A 456 -10.38 7.63 21.78
C MET A 456 -9.58 8.35 22.87
N LEU A 457 -9.37 9.66 22.73
CA LEU A 457 -8.61 10.44 23.71
C LEU A 457 -9.43 10.71 24.99
N ALA A 458 -10.74 10.94 24.87
CA ALA A 458 -11.63 11.14 26.02
C ALA A 458 -12.09 9.83 26.66
N GLY A 459 -12.09 8.73 25.90
CA GLY A 459 -12.62 7.43 26.30
C GLY A 459 -12.09 6.90 27.64
N PRO A 460 -10.76 6.83 27.87
CA PRO A 460 -10.19 6.31 29.10
C PRO A 460 -10.66 7.03 30.38
N ASP A 461 -10.91 8.34 30.30
CA ASP A 461 -11.37 9.16 31.43
C ASP A 461 -12.89 9.19 31.59
N SER A 462 -13.63 8.68 30.60
CA SER A 462 -15.09 8.73 30.56
C SER A 462 -15.79 7.59 31.32
N THR A 463 -15.03 6.57 31.75
CA THR A 463 -15.56 5.34 32.33
C THR A 463 -14.70 4.89 33.52
N GLN A 464 -15.33 4.23 34.49
CA GLN A 464 -14.66 3.57 35.60
C GLN A 464 -14.54 2.05 35.39
N GLU A 465 -15.13 1.52 34.32
CA GLU A 465 -15.08 0.10 34.02
C GLU A 465 -13.70 -0.27 33.46
N GLU A 466 -12.97 -1.15 34.15
CA GLU A 466 -11.58 -1.48 33.79
C GLU A 466 -11.44 -2.05 32.37
N SER A 467 -12.42 -2.85 31.92
CA SER A 467 -12.46 -3.45 30.59
C SER A 467 -12.56 -2.37 29.49
N GLU A 468 -13.37 -1.33 29.71
CA GLU A 468 -13.55 -0.23 28.76
C GLU A 468 -12.32 0.68 28.73
N VAL A 469 -11.67 0.91 29.87
CA VAL A 469 -10.39 1.65 29.92
C VAL A 469 -9.32 0.90 29.10
N GLN A 470 -9.19 -0.42 29.29
CA GLN A 470 -8.26 -1.24 28.51
C GLN A 470 -8.55 -1.19 27.01
N MET A 471 -9.82 -1.29 26.62
CA MET A 471 -10.26 -1.16 25.23
C MET A 471 -9.76 0.13 24.58
N TYR A 472 -9.94 1.28 25.25
CA TYR A 472 -9.46 2.56 24.72
C TYR A 472 -7.94 2.66 24.69
N LEU A 473 -7.23 2.17 25.72
CA LEU A 473 -5.77 2.14 25.73
C LEU A 473 -5.20 1.26 24.59
N LEU A 474 -5.83 0.13 24.29
CA LEU A 474 -5.46 -0.74 23.16
C LEU A 474 -5.76 -0.06 21.81
N ALA A 475 -6.85 0.69 21.70
CA ALA A 475 -7.12 1.50 20.52
C ALA A 475 -6.08 2.62 20.32
N LEU A 476 -5.64 3.27 21.39
CA LEU A 476 -4.55 4.25 21.37
C LEU A 476 -3.21 3.60 20.99
N LYS A 477 -2.93 2.39 21.48
CA LYS A 477 -1.78 1.57 21.09
C LYS A 477 -1.76 1.25 19.58
N ASN A 478 -2.93 1.21 18.94
CA ASN A 478 -3.05 1.04 17.48
C ASN A 478 -2.98 2.35 16.71
N SER A 479 -3.59 3.43 17.22
CA SER A 479 -3.69 4.71 16.52
C SER A 479 -2.37 5.49 16.51
N LEU A 480 -1.53 5.30 17.54
CA LEU A 480 -0.24 5.98 17.72
C LEU A 480 -0.34 7.51 17.51
N LEU A 481 -1.39 8.09 18.06
CA LEU A 481 -1.63 9.53 18.02
C LEU A 481 -0.61 10.25 18.91
N PRO A 482 0.13 11.25 18.40
CA PRO A 482 1.04 12.04 19.22
C PRO A 482 0.33 12.73 20.40
N GLU A 483 -0.93 13.14 20.21
CA GLU A 483 -1.74 13.78 21.26
C GLU A 483 -2.06 12.83 22.43
N ALA A 484 -1.91 11.52 22.24
CA ALA A 484 -2.14 10.52 23.28
C ALA A 484 -0.94 10.30 24.21
N ILE A 485 0.25 10.82 23.89
CA ILE A 485 1.47 10.59 24.69
C ILE A 485 1.33 11.07 26.14
N PRO A 486 0.80 12.29 26.43
CA PRO A 486 0.59 12.72 27.82
C PRO A 486 -0.38 11.81 28.58
N LEU A 487 -1.44 11.36 27.89
CA LEU A 487 -2.44 10.45 28.44
C LEU A 487 -1.83 9.09 28.80
N LEU A 488 -1.10 8.47 27.87
CA LEU A 488 -0.38 7.21 28.10
C LEU A 488 0.66 7.34 29.21
N THR A 489 1.35 8.48 29.29
CA THR A 489 2.34 8.76 30.35
C THR A 489 1.69 8.77 31.73
N ARG A 490 0.47 9.33 31.86
CA ARG A 490 -0.30 9.30 33.10
C ARG A 490 -0.74 7.87 33.46
N TYR A 491 -1.25 7.11 32.50
CA TYR A 491 -1.67 5.71 32.74
C TYR A 491 -0.50 4.76 33.00
N ALA A 492 0.72 5.08 32.57
CA ALA A 492 1.92 4.33 32.90
C ALA A 492 2.25 4.33 34.41
N GLU A 493 1.73 5.30 35.18
CA GLU A 493 1.82 5.35 36.65
C GLU A 493 0.52 4.90 37.35
N SER A 494 -0.45 4.30 36.64
CA SER A 494 -1.73 3.88 37.21
C SER A 494 -1.60 2.70 38.16
N GLU A 495 -2.33 2.67 39.29
CA GLU A 495 -2.34 1.56 40.27
C GLU A 495 -2.68 0.21 39.66
N VAL A 496 -3.47 0.19 38.59
CA VAL A 496 -3.79 -1.04 37.86
C VAL A 496 -2.64 -1.42 36.93
N GLY A 497 -2.00 -2.57 37.21
CA GLY A 497 -0.85 -3.05 36.45
C GLY A 497 -1.14 -3.29 34.96
N ALA A 498 -2.35 -3.72 34.61
CA ALA A 498 -2.78 -3.90 33.23
C ALA A 498 -2.77 -2.56 32.46
N PHE A 499 -3.27 -1.47 33.04
CA PHE A 499 -3.28 -0.15 32.39
C PHE A 499 -1.84 0.34 32.18
N SER A 500 -0.99 0.21 33.20
CA SER A 500 0.42 0.58 33.13
C SER A 500 1.16 -0.19 32.05
N THR A 501 0.92 -1.50 31.93
CA THR A 501 1.56 -2.36 30.93
C THR A 501 1.11 -2.00 29.51
N ILE A 502 -0.19 -1.80 29.27
CA ILE A 502 -0.70 -1.39 27.95
C ILE A 502 -0.12 -0.02 27.58
N ALA A 503 -0.10 0.94 28.52
CA ALA A 503 0.43 2.28 28.28
C ALA A 503 1.93 2.28 27.95
N LEU A 504 2.75 1.54 28.71
CA LEU A 504 4.18 1.41 28.45
C LEU A 504 4.47 0.70 27.13
N THR A 505 3.77 -0.39 26.83
CA THR A 505 3.93 -1.08 25.54
C THR A 505 3.38 -0.29 24.36
N ALA A 506 2.46 0.67 24.59
CA ALA A 506 2.04 1.63 23.59
C ALA A 506 3.13 2.70 23.36
N LEU A 507 3.68 3.28 24.42
CA LEU A 507 4.78 4.25 24.36
C LEU A 507 6.01 3.68 23.63
N GLN A 508 6.30 2.39 23.81
CA GLN A 508 7.39 1.68 23.12
C GLN A 508 7.25 1.70 21.58
N ARG A 509 6.05 1.88 21.04
CA ARG A 509 5.79 1.87 19.59
C ARG A 509 5.92 3.23 18.92
N TYR A 510 6.01 4.31 19.69
CA TYR A 510 6.16 5.65 19.13
C TYR A 510 7.58 5.86 18.59
N ASP A 511 7.68 6.72 17.59
CA ASP A 511 8.98 7.14 17.07
C ASP A 511 9.79 7.82 18.18
N GLU A 512 11.11 7.56 18.20
CA GLU A 512 12.02 8.06 19.24
C GLU A 512 11.99 9.58 19.40
N GLU A 513 11.65 10.31 18.34
CA GLU A 513 11.56 11.78 18.33
C GLU A 513 10.38 12.33 19.13
N LEU A 514 9.35 11.51 19.35
CA LEU A 514 8.14 11.89 20.11
C LEU A 514 8.28 11.57 21.61
N ILE A 515 9.30 10.81 22.01
CA ILE A 515 9.55 10.44 23.41
C ILE A 515 10.33 11.56 24.11
N THR A 516 9.58 12.46 24.76
CA THR A 516 10.15 13.62 25.47
C THR A 516 10.82 13.24 26.79
N ASP A 517 11.61 14.15 27.34
CA ASP A 517 12.26 13.98 28.66
C ASP A 517 11.23 13.77 29.79
N GLU A 518 10.02 14.30 29.65
CA GLU A 518 8.95 14.09 30.63
C GLU A 518 8.50 12.61 30.65
N VAL A 519 8.32 12.02 29.47
CA VAL A 519 8.00 10.59 29.33
C VAL A 519 9.13 9.77 29.96
N LYS A 520 10.39 10.08 29.60
CA LYS A 520 11.57 9.38 30.14
C LYS A 520 11.63 9.45 31.67
N ARG A 521 11.42 10.62 32.27
CA ARG A 521 11.38 10.76 33.74
C ARG A 521 10.31 9.89 34.37
N THR A 522 9.13 9.84 33.77
CA THR A 522 8.02 9.01 34.26
C THR A 522 8.35 7.51 34.18
N VAL A 523 8.85 7.06 33.04
CA VAL A 523 9.25 5.65 32.86
C VAL A 523 10.40 5.25 33.81
N ASN A 524 11.37 6.14 34.05
CA ASN A 524 12.41 5.93 35.05
C ASN A 524 11.84 5.79 36.47
N ARG A 525 10.86 6.62 36.86
CA ARG A 525 10.20 6.51 38.17
C ARG A 525 9.49 5.17 38.36
N VAL A 526 8.86 4.66 37.30
CA VAL A 526 8.21 3.34 37.30
C VAL A 526 9.24 2.22 37.45
N TYR A 527 10.32 2.25 36.66
CA TYR A 527 11.37 1.22 36.71
C TYR A 527 12.09 1.17 38.08
N HIS A 528 12.49 2.34 38.59
CA HIS A 528 13.23 2.51 39.84
C HIS A 528 12.36 2.57 41.08
N GLN A 529 11.02 2.52 40.94
CA GLN A 529 10.07 2.51 42.06
C GLN A 529 10.24 3.69 43.02
N ASN A 530 10.53 4.89 42.50
CA ASN A 530 10.87 6.04 43.35
C ASN A 530 9.70 6.56 44.21
N ARG A 531 8.45 6.27 43.79
CA ARG A 531 7.23 6.74 44.48
C ARG A 531 6.48 5.61 45.15
N ARG A 532 6.42 4.44 44.51
CA ARG A 532 5.67 3.27 44.97
C ARG A 532 6.25 2.00 44.37
N VAL A 533 5.80 0.86 44.91
CA VAL A 533 6.04 -0.47 44.35
C VAL A 533 5.19 -0.67 43.09
N TYR A 534 5.75 -1.41 42.14
CA TYR A 534 5.16 -1.73 40.84
C TYR A 534 5.44 -3.20 40.54
N GLU A 535 4.50 -3.87 39.87
CA GLU A 535 4.66 -5.25 39.40
C GLU A 535 5.91 -5.41 38.52
N LYS A 536 6.48 -6.62 38.52
CA LYS A 536 7.68 -6.95 37.73
C LYS A 536 7.45 -6.74 36.23
N ASN A 537 6.27 -7.09 35.72
CA ASN A 537 5.89 -6.93 34.32
C ASN A 537 5.89 -5.47 33.87
N VAL A 538 5.33 -4.58 34.71
CA VAL A 538 5.28 -3.13 34.46
C VAL A 538 6.70 -2.57 34.42
N ARG A 539 7.56 -2.97 35.36
CA ARG A 539 8.97 -2.52 35.38
C ARG A 539 9.78 -3.05 34.19
N ALA A 540 9.55 -4.30 33.78
CA ALA A 540 10.18 -4.85 32.58
C ALA A 540 9.75 -4.08 31.32
N ALA A 541 8.46 -3.76 31.17
CA ALA A 541 7.98 -2.92 30.08
C ALA A 541 8.58 -1.50 30.13
N ALA A 542 8.75 -0.92 31.32
CA ALA A 542 9.41 0.38 31.49
C ALA A 542 10.89 0.32 31.06
N ALA A 543 11.59 -0.75 31.41
CA ALA A 543 12.97 -0.98 30.95
C ALA A 543 13.08 -1.09 29.42
N ASP A 544 12.13 -1.77 28.78
CA ASP A 544 12.06 -1.87 27.31
C ASP A 544 11.92 -0.48 26.66
N VAL A 545 11.11 0.41 27.24
CA VAL A 545 10.96 1.79 26.75
C VAL A 545 12.25 2.60 26.95
N ILE A 546 12.87 2.54 28.14
CA ILE A 546 14.13 3.26 28.42
C ILE A 546 15.22 2.84 27.44
N LEU A 547 15.45 1.53 27.31
CA LEU A 547 16.54 0.99 26.49
C LEU A 547 16.25 1.11 24.98
N GLY A 548 14.98 1.18 24.59
CA GLY A 548 14.54 1.33 23.20
C GLY A 548 14.58 2.78 22.67
N CYS A 549 14.39 3.79 23.52
CA CYS A 549 14.15 5.17 23.08
C CYS A 549 15.35 6.13 23.31
N LYS A 550 16.48 5.87 22.64
CA LYS A 550 17.74 6.67 22.75
C LYS A 550 18.06 7.05 24.21
N PRO A 551 18.48 6.08 25.04
CA PRO A 551 18.75 6.35 26.45
C PRO A 551 19.98 7.25 26.62
N SER A 552 19.96 8.11 27.65
CA SER A 552 21.11 8.91 28.07
C SER A 552 22.13 8.07 28.85
N TYR A 553 23.34 8.60 29.01
CA TYR A 553 24.39 7.96 29.80
C TYR A 553 23.93 7.64 31.24
N MET A 554 23.24 8.58 31.89
CA MET A 554 22.78 8.40 33.27
C MET A 554 21.67 7.36 33.39
N GLU A 555 20.75 7.30 32.43
CA GLU A 555 19.69 6.28 32.42
C GLU A 555 20.28 4.88 32.29
N VAL A 556 21.21 4.68 31.35
CA VAL A 556 21.90 3.38 31.21
C VAL A 556 22.73 3.04 32.45
N LYS A 557 23.43 4.03 33.04
CA LYS A 557 24.19 3.84 34.28
C LYS A 557 23.29 3.42 35.44
N ASN A 558 22.16 4.07 35.65
CA ASN A 558 21.23 3.73 36.72
C ASN A 558 20.60 2.34 36.51
N VAL A 559 20.28 1.97 35.27
CA VAL A 559 19.79 0.63 34.93
C VAL A 559 20.86 -0.43 35.16
N LEU A 560 22.13 -0.19 34.82
CA LEU A 560 23.21 -1.13 35.13
C LEU A 560 23.43 -1.24 36.64
N LEU A 561 23.43 -0.11 37.35
CA LEU A 561 23.61 -0.09 38.81
C LEU A 561 22.46 -0.75 39.58
N SER A 562 21.27 -0.88 39.00
CA SER A 562 20.16 -1.61 39.62
C SER A 562 20.37 -3.14 39.57
N ILE A 563 21.09 -3.68 38.57
CA ILE A 563 21.31 -5.13 38.41
C ILE A 563 22.10 -5.67 39.61
N GLY A 564 21.49 -6.52 40.43
CA GLY A 564 22.01 -7.00 41.71
C GLY A 564 21.22 -6.52 42.93
N HIS A 565 20.39 -5.49 42.75
CA HIS A 565 19.48 -4.95 43.76
C HIS A 565 17.99 -5.14 43.37
N LEU A 566 17.70 -5.80 42.25
CA LEU A 566 16.34 -6.17 41.86
C LEU A 566 15.97 -7.57 42.40
N PRO A 567 14.70 -8.00 42.31
CA PRO A 567 14.31 -9.38 42.58
C PRO A 567 15.07 -10.39 41.71
N HIS A 568 15.18 -11.64 42.18
CA HIS A 568 16.04 -12.68 41.60
C HIS A 568 15.96 -12.79 40.06
N GLU A 569 14.79 -13.11 39.53
CA GLU A 569 14.59 -13.27 38.08
C GLU A 569 14.67 -11.94 37.31
N MET A 570 14.34 -10.82 37.94
CA MET A 570 14.44 -9.51 37.31
C MET A 570 15.91 -9.09 37.09
N ASN A 571 16.82 -9.43 38.01
CA ASN A 571 18.26 -9.24 37.80
C ASN A 571 18.74 -9.99 36.56
N LYS A 572 18.34 -11.26 36.45
CA LYS A 572 18.73 -12.11 35.33
C LYS A 572 18.14 -11.61 34.01
N TYR A 573 16.88 -11.20 34.01
CA TYR A 573 16.21 -10.61 32.85
C TYR A 573 16.92 -9.36 32.35
N MET A 574 17.16 -8.39 33.25
CA MET A 574 17.83 -7.12 32.91
C MET A 574 19.26 -7.34 32.40
N LEU A 575 20.01 -8.23 33.06
CA LEU A 575 21.34 -8.62 32.60
C LEU A 575 21.30 -9.22 31.18
N SER A 576 20.38 -10.15 30.94
CA SER A 576 20.22 -10.79 29.64
C SER A 576 19.85 -9.78 28.56
N LYS A 577 19.00 -8.80 28.87
CA LYS A 577 18.62 -7.71 27.96
C LYS A 577 19.82 -6.84 27.56
N ILE A 578 20.66 -6.46 28.54
CA ILE A 578 21.90 -5.70 28.27
C ILE A 578 22.86 -6.52 27.41
N GLN A 579 23.03 -7.81 27.71
CA GLN A 579 23.85 -8.71 26.91
C GLN A 579 23.33 -8.84 25.47
N ASP A 580 22.01 -8.89 25.29
CA ASP A 580 21.38 -8.94 23.97
C ASP A 580 21.61 -7.64 23.17
N ILE A 581 21.44 -6.48 23.81
CA ILE A 581 21.73 -5.17 23.21
C ILE A 581 23.18 -5.10 22.70
N LEU A 582 24.14 -5.61 23.49
CA LEU A 582 25.56 -5.62 23.12
C LEU A 582 25.87 -6.61 22.00
N ARG A 583 25.30 -7.83 22.08
CA ARG A 583 25.50 -8.91 21.11
C ARG A 583 24.89 -8.57 19.76
N PHE A 584 23.64 -8.11 19.75
CA PHE A 584 22.87 -7.80 18.56
C PHE A 584 23.14 -6.38 18.02
N GLN A 585 23.96 -5.60 18.72
CA GLN A 585 24.37 -4.25 18.32
C GLN A 585 23.18 -3.29 18.12
N MET A 586 22.20 -3.35 19.03
CA MET A 586 21.04 -2.45 19.03
C MET A 586 21.46 -0.97 19.16
N PRO A 587 20.58 0.02 18.86
CA PRO A 587 20.94 1.44 18.88
C PRO A 587 21.59 1.91 20.19
N ALA A 588 21.12 1.42 21.34
CA ALA A 588 21.68 1.75 22.67
C ALA A 588 23.09 1.17 22.93
N SER A 589 23.58 0.23 22.11
CA SER A 589 24.83 -0.52 22.35
C SER A 589 26.06 0.37 22.53
N LYS A 590 26.16 1.50 21.81
CA LYS A 590 27.28 2.44 21.93
C LYS A 590 27.35 3.07 23.32
N ILE A 591 26.19 3.48 23.85
CA ILE A 591 26.07 4.13 25.16
C ILE A 591 26.29 3.10 26.27
N VAL A 592 25.73 1.90 26.13
CA VAL A 592 25.97 0.79 27.05
C VAL A 592 27.47 0.47 27.16
N ARG A 593 28.18 0.34 26.03
CA ARG A 593 29.64 0.13 26.05
C ARG A 593 30.41 1.29 26.69
N GLN A 594 29.93 2.52 26.55
CA GLN A 594 30.56 3.68 27.19
C GLN A 594 30.40 3.63 28.70
N VAL A 595 29.22 3.28 29.22
CA VAL A 595 28.98 3.14 30.66
C VAL A 595 29.80 1.98 31.23
N MET A 596 29.84 0.84 30.53
CA MET A 596 30.59 -0.36 30.95
C MET A 596 32.12 -0.20 31.02
N LYS A 597 32.68 0.95 30.62
CA LYS A 597 34.09 1.29 30.90
C LYS A 597 34.34 1.50 32.40
N ASP A 598 33.30 1.89 33.14
CA ASP A 598 33.35 2.05 34.59
C ASP A 598 33.21 0.69 35.29
N MET A 599 34.25 0.27 36.00
CA MET A 599 34.33 -1.03 36.69
C MET A 599 33.24 -1.19 37.78
N ILE A 600 32.71 -0.08 38.32
CA ILE A 600 31.61 -0.12 39.28
C ILE A 600 30.33 -0.65 38.62
N SER A 601 30.11 -0.26 37.35
CA SER A 601 28.95 -0.65 36.56
C SER A 601 29.14 -1.98 35.83
N HIS A 602 30.38 -2.39 35.59
CA HIS A 602 30.72 -3.61 34.85
C HIS A 602 31.83 -4.39 35.54
N ASN A 603 31.44 -5.45 36.24
CA ASN A 603 32.31 -6.40 36.90
C ASN A 603 31.66 -7.78 36.94
N TYR A 604 32.45 -8.80 37.28
CA TYR A 604 31.99 -10.19 37.31
C TYR A 604 30.87 -10.40 38.33
N ASP A 605 30.90 -9.75 39.50
CA ASP A 605 29.84 -9.87 40.51
C ASP A 605 28.47 -9.45 39.96
N ARG A 606 28.42 -8.30 39.26
CA ARG A 606 27.19 -7.77 38.67
C ARG A 606 26.72 -8.57 37.46
N PHE A 607 27.64 -9.14 36.68
CA PHE A 607 27.33 -9.88 35.45
C PHE A 607 27.22 -11.41 35.65
N SER A 608 27.38 -11.91 36.89
CA SER A 608 27.19 -13.31 37.26
C SER A 608 25.88 -13.53 38.03
N LYS A 609 24.74 -13.11 37.45
CA LYS A 609 23.42 -13.33 38.06
C LYS A 609 22.81 -14.66 37.63
N VAL A 610 22.31 -15.41 38.62
CA VAL A 610 21.61 -16.69 38.46
C VAL A 610 20.12 -16.42 38.19
N GLY A 611 19.47 -17.33 37.48
CA GLY A 611 18.05 -17.27 37.13
C GLY A 611 17.77 -17.88 35.75
N SER A 612 16.50 -18.12 35.46
CA SER A 612 16.03 -18.73 34.20
C SER A 612 15.62 -17.71 33.14
N SER A 613 15.38 -16.45 33.53
CA SER A 613 14.99 -15.38 32.62
C SER A 613 16.02 -15.15 31.51
N SER A 614 15.54 -14.81 30.32
CA SER A 614 16.40 -14.69 29.14
C SER A 614 15.89 -13.65 28.14
N SER A 615 16.81 -13.16 27.32
CA SER A 615 16.53 -12.23 26.22
C SER A 615 17.47 -12.56 25.08
N TYR A 616 16.92 -12.77 23.88
CA TYR A 616 17.69 -13.14 22.70
C TYR A 616 17.08 -12.58 21.41
N SER A 617 17.86 -11.80 20.69
CA SER A 617 17.59 -11.36 19.32
C SER A 617 18.51 -12.04 18.29
N GLY A 618 17.93 -12.47 17.17
CA GLY A 618 18.64 -13.11 16.06
C GLY A 618 18.08 -12.74 14.70
N TYR A 619 18.86 -13.01 13.65
CA TYR A 619 18.41 -12.85 12.27
C TYR A 619 17.69 -14.12 11.80
N MET A 620 16.48 -13.98 11.26
CA MET A 620 15.82 -15.05 10.49
C MET A 620 16.33 -15.06 9.05
N ALA A 621 16.52 -13.87 8.48
CA ALA A 621 17.04 -13.68 7.14
C ALA A 621 17.77 -12.33 7.06
N ARG A 622 18.89 -12.30 6.33
CA ARG A 622 19.65 -11.07 6.07
C ARG A 622 20.03 -11.05 4.60
N ASP A 623 19.17 -10.46 3.80
CA ASP A 623 19.35 -10.32 2.36
C ASP A 623 19.41 -8.83 1.96
N ALA A 624 19.77 -8.54 0.71
CA ALA A 624 19.82 -7.18 0.18
C ALA A 624 18.44 -6.50 0.18
N ASP A 625 17.38 -7.27 -0.02
CA ASP A 625 16.00 -6.76 -0.13
C ASP A 625 15.32 -6.57 1.24
N VAL A 626 15.54 -7.55 2.14
CA VAL A 626 14.88 -7.63 3.44
C VAL A 626 15.83 -8.15 4.51
N THR A 627 15.82 -7.48 5.65
CA THR A 627 16.37 -8.01 6.90
C THR A 627 15.21 -8.38 7.82
N SER A 628 15.14 -9.65 8.24
CA SER A 628 14.13 -10.17 9.15
C SER A 628 14.80 -10.63 10.45
N THR A 629 14.24 -10.21 11.57
CA THR A 629 14.79 -10.48 12.91
C THR A 629 13.71 -11.08 13.80
N TYR A 630 14.11 -12.00 14.67
CA TYR A 630 13.26 -12.47 15.76
C TYR A 630 13.88 -12.09 17.09
N SER A 631 13.03 -11.78 18.07
CA SER A 631 13.40 -11.50 19.46
C SER A 631 12.53 -12.34 20.38
N LEU A 632 13.13 -12.95 21.38
CA LEU A 632 12.43 -13.71 22.42
C LEU A 632 12.91 -13.24 23.79
N ASP A 633 11.99 -12.64 24.54
CA ASP A 633 12.21 -12.14 25.89
C ASP A 633 11.32 -12.91 26.86
N ILE A 634 11.91 -13.61 27.83
CA ILE A 634 11.20 -14.44 28.81
C ILE A 634 11.55 -13.97 30.22
N LEU A 635 10.52 -13.59 30.98
CA LEU A 635 10.59 -13.25 32.38
C LEU A 635 9.84 -14.32 33.20
N TYR A 636 10.54 -14.90 34.17
CA TYR A 636 9.97 -15.80 35.16
C TYR A 636 9.65 -15.08 36.47
N SER A 637 8.72 -15.62 37.25
CA SER A 637 8.54 -15.27 38.66
C SER A 637 9.58 -15.98 39.53
N GLY A 638 9.73 -15.56 40.78
CA GLY A 638 10.69 -16.14 41.73
C GLY A 638 10.45 -17.63 42.00
N SER A 639 9.22 -18.10 41.78
CA SER A 639 8.82 -19.51 41.86
C SER A 639 9.19 -20.34 40.62
N GLY A 640 9.70 -19.70 39.56
CA GLY A 640 10.04 -20.34 38.29
C GLY A 640 8.86 -20.48 37.32
N ILE A 641 7.70 -19.90 37.62
CA ILE A 641 6.56 -19.85 36.68
C ILE A 641 6.80 -18.77 35.63
N LEU A 642 6.34 -18.99 34.40
CA LEU A 642 6.39 -17.97 33.36
C LEU A 642 5.52 -16.78 33.76
N ARG A 643 6.10 -15.58 33.88
CA ARG A 643 5.35 -14.35 34.15
C ARG A 643 5.00 -13.62 32.85
N ARG A 644 5.98 -13.50 31.94
CA ARG A 644 5.81 -12.86 30.63
C ARG A 644 6.77 -13.46 29.61
N SER A 645 6.25 -13.82 28.44
CA SER A 645 7.04 -14.18 27.26
C SER A 645 6.65 -13.27 26.11
N ASN A 646 7.59 -12.57 25.50
CA ASN A 646 7.35 -11.80 24.28
C ASN A 646 8.20 -12.34 23.14
N MET A 647 7.53 -12.85 22.12
CA MET A 647 8.16 -13.16 20.85
C MET A 647 7.80 -12.05 19.85
N ASN A 648 8.82 -11.39 19.29
CA ASN A 648 8.65 -10.39 18.26
C ASN A 648 9.35 -10.81 16.96
N ILE A 649 8.70 -10.58 15.84
CA ILE A 649 9.27 -10.72 14.49
C ILE A 649 9.13 -9.39 13.77
N TYR A 650 10.27 -8.85 13.34
CA TYR A 650 10.34 -7.61 12.57
C TYR A 650 10.85 -7.86 11.16
N GLY A 651 10.30 -7.14 10.20
CA GLY A 651 10.79 -7.09 8.82
C GLY A 651 11.20 -5.67 8.46
N MET A 652 12.42 -5.50 7.96
CA MET A 652 12.95 -4.21 7.54
C MET A 652 13.26 -4.22 6.04
N SER A 653 12.79 -3.20 5.34
CA SER A 653 13.09 -2.96 3.92
C SER A 653 13.05 -1.46 3.62
N LYS A 654 13.99 -0.97 2.81
CA LYS A 654 14.13 0.46 2.43
C LYS A 654 14.14 1.45 3.61
N GLY A 655 14.69 1.05 4.75
CA GLY A 655 14.73 1.88 5.96
C GLY A 655 13.42 1.96 6.73
N ALA A 656 12.35 1.30 6.27
CA ALA A 656 11.11 1.14 7.01
C ALA A 656 11.10 -0.17 7.80
N LEU A 657 10.55 -0.12 9.02
CA LEU A 657 10.35 -1.27 9.90
C LEU A 657 8.86 -1.66 9.88
N LEU A 658 8.59 -2.96 9.80
CA LEU A 658 7.26 -3.54 9.94
C LEU A 658 7.28 -4.50 11.13
N HIS A 659 6.37 -4.31 12.08
CA HIS A 659 6.15 -5.27 13.15
C HIS A 659 5.24 -6.39 12.63
N GLY A 660 5.86 -7.48 12.15
CA GLY A 660 5.16 -8.55 11.45
C GLY A 660 4.30 -9.41 12.38
N LEU A 661 4.90 -9.86 13.49
CA LEU A 661 4.22 -10.68 14.50
C LEU A 661 4.75 -10.31 15.89
N GLN A 662 3.83 -10.16 16.85
CA GLN A 662 4.10 -10.24 18.27
C GLN A 662 3.18 -11.31 18.86
N VAL A 663 3.75 -12.19 19.68
CA VAL A 663 2.98 -13.05 20.58
C VAL A 663 3.50 -12.80 21.97
N ALA A 664 2.64 -12.22 22.81
CA ALA A 664 2.90 -12.00 24.23
C ALA A 664 2.03 -12.95 25.04
N ILE A 665 2.65 -13.77 25.88
CA ILE A 665 1.97 -14.63 26.84
C ILE A 665 2.23 -14.06 28.22
N GLU A 666 1.17 -13.88 28.99
CA GLU A 666 1.22 -13.37 30.35
C GLU A 666 0.52 -14.36 31.28
N ALA A 667 1.13 -14.64 32.43
CA ALA A 667 0.55 -15.48 33.46
C ALA A 667 0.89 -14.94 34.84
N GLN A 668 -0.07 -15.04 35.76
CA GLN A 668 -0.04 -14.43 37.08
C GLN A 668 -0.82 -15.29 38.10
N GLY A 669 -0.44 -15.26 39.37
CA GLY A 669 -1.19 -15.90 40.45
C GLY A 669 -1.31 -17.42 40.31
N LEU A 670 -0.31 -18.07 39.71
CA LEU A 670 -0.26 -19.53 39.53
C LEU A 670 0.62 -20.20 40.58
N GLU A 671 1.29 -19.41 41.41
CA GLU A 671 2.18 -19.86 42.49
C GLU A 671 1.43 -20.74 43.50
N SER A 672 0.18 -20.39 43.81
CA SER A 672 -0.70 -21.14 44.70
C SER A 672 -0.99 -22.57 44.20
N LEU A 673 -0.95 -22.80 42.89
CA LEU A 673 -1.20 -24.12 42.28
C LEU A 673 -0.06 -25.11 42.55
N ILE A 674 1.17 -24.62 42.70
CA ILE A 674 2.36 -25.44 42.92
C ILE A 674 2.88 -25.36 44.36
N ALA A 675 2.07 -24.82 45.28
CA ALA A 675 2.44 -24.56 46.67
C ALA A 675 3.71 -23.68 46.80
N ALA A 676 3.88 -22.73 45.90
CA ALA A 676 4.90 -21.69 45.99
C ALA A 676 4.31 -20.40 46.57
N THR A 677 5.16 -19.57 47.17
CA THR A 677 4.76 -18.23 47.64
C THR A 677 4.85 -17.22 46.49
N PRO A 678 3.85 -16.34 46.32
CA PRO A 678 3.95 -15.20 45.42
C PRO A 678 5.14 -14.29 45.76
N ASP A 679 5.58 -13.53 44.76
CA ASP A 679 6.60 -12.52 44.95
C ASP A 679 6.04 -11.23 45.59
N GLU A 680 6.91 -10.39 46.17
CA GLU A 680 6.52 -9.11 46.78
C GLU A 680 5.79 -8.21 45.77
N GLY A 681 4.59 -7.75 46.13
CA GLY A 681 3.68 -6.98 45.28
C GLY A 681 2.78 -7.83 44.36
N GLU A 682 2.81 -9.15 44.49
CA GLU A 682 1.99 -10.10 43.72
C GLU A 682 1.08 -10.98 44.60
N GLU A 683 0.98 -10.68 45.90
CA GLU A 683 0.27 -11.50 46.90
C GLU A 683 -1.26 -11.55 46.68
N ASP A 684 -1.85 -10.44 46.24
CA ASP A 684 -3.30 -10.31 46.01
C ASP A 684 -3.71 -10.61 44.55
N LEU A 685 -2.80 -11.11 43.71
CA LEU A 685 -3.09 -11.34 42.30
C LEU A 685 -3.92 -12.61 42.10
N GLU A 686 -5.05 -12.45 41.40
CA GLU A 686 -5.88 -13.57 40.95
C GLU A 686 -5.15 -14.41 39.88
N SER A 687 -5.37 -15.73 39.89
CA SER A 687 -4.84 -16.64 38.87
C SER A 687 -5.32 -16.23 37.48
N PHE A 688 -4.39 -15.87 36.60
CA PHE A 688 -4.69 -15.37 35.25
C PHE A 688 -3.68 -15.93 34.25
N ALA A 689 -4.16 -16.28 33.07
CA ALA A 689 -3.30 -16.44 31.90
C ALA A 689 -3.98 -15.88 30.66
N GLY A 690 -3.23 -15.14 29.87
CA GLY A 690 -3.71 -14.51 28.65
C GLY A 690 -2.65 -14.46 27.57
N MET A 691 -3.11 -14.22 26.35
CA MET A 691 -2.26 -14.01 25.18
C MET A 691 -2.68 -12.75 24.45
N SER A 692 -1.71 -11.88 24.17
CA SER A 692 -1.88 -10.71 23.32
C SER A 692 -1.09 -10.91 22.03
N ALA A 693 -1.72 -10.59 20.89
CA ALA A 693 -1.10 -10.72 19.59
C ALA A 693 -1.12 -9.38 18.83
N LEU A 694 -0.03 -9.10 18.13
CA LEU A 694 0.03 -8.03 17.13
C LEU A 694 0.44 -8.67 15.81
N LEU A 695 -0.31 -8.37 14.76
CA LEU A 695 -0.06 -8.86 13.41
C LEU A 695 0.04 -7.66 12.46
N PHE A 696 1.12 -7.56 11.71
CA PHE A 696 1.34 -6.52 10.70
C PHE A 696 0.97 -5.10 11.18
N ASP A 697 1.55 -4.70 12.31
CA ASP A 697 1.29 -3.45 13.02
C ASP A 697 -0.09 -3.25 13.67
N VAL A 698 -0.99 -4.24 13.59
CA VAL A 698 -2.31 -4.21 14.20
C VAL A 698 -2.31 -5.05 15.48
N GLN A 699 -2.44 -4.38 16.64
CA GLN A 699 -2.75 -5.02 17.92
C GLN A 699 -4.16 -5.60 17.83
N LEU A 700 -4.27 -6.90 18.08
CA LEU A 700 -5.54 -7.61 18.19
C LEU A 700 -6.06 -7.54 19.62
N ARG A 701 -7.32 -7.93 19.81
CA ARG A 701 -7.89 -8.09 21.15
C ARG A 701 -7.12 -9.18 21.90
N PRO A 702 -6.66 -8.94 23.13
CA PRO A 702 -6.09 -9.98 23.97
C PRO A 702 -7.10 -11.10 24.23
N VAL A 703 -6.64 -12.34 24.23
CA VAL A 703 -7.45 -13.52 24.52
C VAL A 703 -7.07 -14.05 25.90
N THR A 704 -8.04 -14.12 26.80
CA THR A 704 -7.87 -14.69 28.13
C THR A 704 -8.08 -16.20 28.07
N PHE A 705 -7.06 -16.97 28.45
CA PHE A 705 -7.20 -18.43 28.58
C PHE A 705 -8.02 -18.78 29.81
N PHE A 706 -7.75 -18.16 30.94
CA PHE A 706 -8.59 -18.24 32.13
C PHE A 706 -8.36 -17.03 33.04
N LYS A 707 -9.37 -16.72 33.86
CA LYS A 707 -9.28 -15.73 34.94
C LYS A 707 -9.99 -16.27 36.18
N GLY A 708 -9.27 -16.34 37.28
CA GLY A 708 -9.72 -16.94 38.52
C GLY A 708 -9.50 -18.45 38.57
N TYR A 709 -9.36 -18.95 39.80
CA TYR A 709 -9.13 -20.37 40.07
C TYR A 709 -10.32 -21.25 39.61
N SER A 710 -11.54 -20.75 39.74
CA SER A 710 -12.75 -21.47 39.33
C SER A 710 -12.82 -21.70 37.82
N ASP A 711 -12.53 -20.67 37.01
CA ASP A 711 -12.49 -20.78 35.54
C ASP A 711 -11.34 -21.69 35.08
N LEU A 712 -10.17 -21.58 35.72
CA LEU A 712 -9.03 -22.48 35.47
C LEU A 712 -9.43 -23.95 35.67
N MET A 713 -10.01 -24.28 36.83
CA MET A 713 -10.42 -25.66 37.12
C MET A 713 -11.51 -26.14 36.17
N SER A 714 -12.50 -25.28 35.87
CA SER A 714 -13.55 -25.59 34.88
C SER A 714 -12.93 -25.93 33.52
N LYS A 715 -11.97 -25.12 33.04
CA LYS A 715 -11.30 -25.33 31.77
C LYS A 715 -10.44 -26.58 31.79
N MET A 716 -9.66 -26.82 32.84
CA MET A 716 -8.83 -28.01 32.99
C MET A 716 -9.63 -29.32 32.91
N PHE A 717 -10.84 -29.38 33.51
CA PHE A 717 -11.70 -30.56 33.43
C PHE A 717 -12.45 -30.68 32.09
N SER A 718 -12.59 -29.58 31.35
CA SER A 718 -13.28 -29.55 30.04
C SER A 718 -12.34 -29.62 28.83
N MET A 719 -11.03 -29.41 29.02
CA MET A 719 -10.07 -29.36 27.91
C MET A 719 -9.81 -30.75 27.34
N SER A 720 -10.18 -30.95 26.08
CA SER A 720 -9.56 -31.98 25.23
C SER A 720 -8.11 -31.57 24.93
N SER A 721 -7.24 -32.53 24.61
CA SER A 721 -5.85 -32.27 24.23
C SER A 721 -5.69 -31.50 22.90
N ASP A 722 -6.76 -30.95 22.34
CA ASP A 722 -6.78 -30.33 21.03
C ASP A 722 -6.34 -28.85 21.10
N PRO A 723 -5.52 -28.36 20.15
CA PRO A 723 -5.10 -26.96 20.13
C PRO A 723 -6.27 -25.99 19.94
N ILE A 724 -6.31 -24.93 20.75
CA ILE A 724 -7.27 -23.83 20.61
C ILE A 724 -6.78 -22.89 19.52
N SER A 725 -7.57 -22.75 18.45
CA SER A 725 -7.28 -21.77 17.39
C SER A 725 -7.48 -20.35 17.92
N VAL A 726 -6.42 -19.54 17.90
CA VAL A 726 -6.47 -18.13 18.33
C VAL A 726 -6.72 -17.20 17.15
N VAL A 727 -5.95 -17.36 16.07
CA VAL A 727 -6.16 -16.58 14.84
C VAL A 727 -6.06 -17.51 13.66
N LYS A 728 -7.18 -17.71 12.98
CA LYS A 728 -7.22 -18.42 11.70
C LYS A 728 -7.82 -17.47 10.68
N GLY A 729 -7.26 -17.35 9.48
CA GLY A 729 -7.84 -16.47 8.47
C GLY A 729 -6.97 -16.20 7.25
N LEU A 730 -7.60 -15.57 6.26
CA LEU A 730 -6.95 -15.12 5.03
C LEU A 730 -6.80 -13.59 5.06
N ILE A 731 -5.57 -13.13 4.86
CA ILE A 731 -5.20 -11.71 4.97
C ILE A 731 -4.63 -11.24 3.63
N LEU A 732 -5.13 -10.12 3.11
CA LEU A 732 -4.55 -9.41 1.97
C LEU A 732 -3.47 -8.44 2.47
N LEU A 733 -2.20 -8.84 2.38
CA LEU A 733 -1.05 -8.09 2.90
C LEU A 733 -0.54 -7.02 1.94
N THR A 734 -0.15 -7.44 0.74
CA THR A 734 0.30 -6.54 -0.32
C THR A 734 -0.84 -6.37 -1.30
N ASP A 735 -1.16 -5.13 -1.64
CA ASP A 735 -2.18 -4.84 -2.63
C ASP A 735 -1.84 -3.52 -3.31
N HIS A 736 -1.44 -3.64 -4.56
CA HIS A 736 -1.08 -2.55 -5.42
C HIS A 736 -1.76 -2.74 -6.76
N SER A 737 -2.47 -1.72 -7.20
CA SER A 737 -3.05 -1.65 -8.53
C SER A 737 -2.66 -0.30 -9.12
N GLN A 738 -1.98 -0.33 -10.25
CA GLN A 738 -1.65 0.86 -11.00
C GLN A 738 -2.16 0.72 -12.43
N VAL A 739 -2.88 1.73 -12.85
CA VAL A 739 -3.32 1.87 -14.22
C VAL A 739 -2.46 2.93 -14.89
N ILE A 740 -1.73 2.52 -15.90
CA ILE A 740 -0.73 3.32 -16.60
C ILE A 740 -1.31 3.67 -17.97
N GLN A 741 -1.54 4.95 -18.19
CA GLN A 741 -1.94 5.47 -19.49
C GLN A 741 -0.68 5.80 -20.30
N LEU A 742 -0.32 4.90 -21.22
CA LEU A 742 0.87 5.06 -22.05
C LEU A 742 0.67 6.22 -23.04
N GLN A 743 1.76 6.88 -23.42
CA GLN A 743 1.75 7.97 -24.39
C GLN A 743 1.21 7.51 -25.77
N SER A 744 1.36 6.22 -26.09
CA SER A 744 0.78 5.59 -27.28
C SER A 744 -0.75 5.55 -27.31
N GLY A 745 -1.42 5.94 -26.22
CA GLY A 745 -2.86 5.80 -26.06
C GLY A 745 -3.28 4.44 -25.54
N LEU A 746 -2.35 3.47 -25.51
CA LEU A 746 -2.58 2.16 -24.94
C LEU A 746 -2.65 2.22 -23.41
N LYS A 747 -3.40 1.29 -22.85
CA LYS A 747 -3.60 1.16 -21.40
C LYS A 747 -2.79 -0.02 -20.89
N ALA A 748 -1.92 0.19 -19.92
CA ALA A 748 -1.25 -0.87 -19.20
C ALA A 748 -1.78 -0.95 -17.76
N GLY A 749 -1.96 -2.16 -17.24
CA GLY A 749 -2.33 -2.42 -15.86
C GLY A 749 -1.26 -3.26 -15.19
N ALA A 750 -0.84 -2.85 -13.99
CA ALA A 750 0.05 -3.63 -13.14
C ALA A 750 -0.62 -3.86 -11.79
N GLU A 751 -0.81 -5.14 -11.45
CA GLU A 751 -1.38 -5.56 -10.18
C GLU A 751 -0.40 -6.46 -9.44
N PHE A 752 -0.15 -6.13 -8.17
CA PHE A 752 0.62 -6.96 -7.24
C PHE A 752 -0.23 -7.21 -6.01
N GLN A 753 -0.51 -8.48 -5.76
CA GLN A 753 -1.28 -8.90 -4.60
C GLN A 753 -0.50 -9.97 -3.83
N GLY A 754 -0.50 -9.86 -2.51
CA GLY A 754 0.09 -10.82 -1.58
C GLY A 754 -0.98 -11.24 -0.58
N GLY A 755 -1.39 -12.51 -0.65
CA GLY A 755 -2.30 -13.13 0.31
C GLY A 755 -1.53 -14.01 1.27
N LEU A 756 -1.90 -13.99 2.54
CA LEU A 756 -1.42 -14.89 3.58
C LEU A 756 -2.60 -15.65 4.16
N ALA A 757 -2.51 -16.97 4.21
CA ALA A 757 -3.33 -17.76 5.12
C ALA A 757 -2.54 -17.96 6.41
N ILE A 758 -3.16 -17.69 7.55
CA ILE A 758 -2.56 -17.90 8.86
C ILE A 758 -3.47 -18.76 9.73
N ASP A 759 -2.86 -19.62 10.53
CA ASP A 759 -3.50 -20.45 11.54
C ASP A 759 -2.55 -20.53 12.75
N ILE A 760 -2.80 -19.64 13.73
CA ILE A 760 -2.13 -19.61 15.02
C ILE A 760 -3.03 -20.36 15.99
N SER A 761 -2.53 -21.49 16.50
CA SER A 761 -3.18 -22.26 17.54
C SER A 761 -2.28 -22.41 18.77
N GLY A 762 -2.89 -22.35 19.94
CA GLY A 762 -2.25 -22.55 21.24
C GLY A 762 -2.82 -23.80 21.90
N GLY A 763 -1.96 -24.72 22.31
CA GLY A 763 -2.31 -25.83 23.18
C GLY A 763 -1.53 -25.70 24.49
N MET A 764 -2.19 -25.88 25.62
CA MET A 764 -1.53 -25.91 26.93
C MET A 764 -1.90 -27.21 27.63
N GLU A 765 -0.89 -27.99 27.96
CA GLU A 765 -0.99 -29.18 28.79
C GLU A 765 -0.36 -28.85 30.15
N PHE A 766 -1.10 -29.10 31.22
CA PHE A 766 -0.63 -28.84 32.58
C PHE A 766 -0.86 -30.07 33.45
N SER A 767 0.20 -30.56 34.10
CA SER A 767 0.13 -31.64 35.06
C SER A 767 0.76 -31.23 36.38
N LEU A 768 -0.10 -31.04 37.39
CA LEU A 768 0.32 -30.80 38.77
C LEU A 768 1.08 -32.00 39.36
N TRP A 769 0.70 -33.22 38.98
CA TRP A 769 1.29 -34.45 39.51
C TRP A 769 2.72 -34.67 39.00
N TYR A 770 2.94 -34.46 37.69
CA TYR A 770 4.27 -34.57 37.09
C TYR A 770 5.10 -33.28 37.24
N ARG A 771 4.50 -32.19 37.73
CA ARG A 771 5.09 -30.84 37.78
C ARG A 771 5.58 -30.37 36.41
N GLU A 772 4.80 -30.70 35.38
CA GLU A 772 5.11 -30.36 33.99
C GLU A 772 4.06 -29.41 33.43
N SER A 773 4.52 -28.38 32.72
CA SER A 773 3.69 -27.53 31.88
C SER A 773 4.29 -27.48 30.49
N LYS A 774 3.46 -27.80 29.49
CA LYS A 774 3.83 -27.74 28.10
C LYS A 774 2.88 -26.82 27.37
N THR A 775 3.37 -25.64 27.02
CA THR A 775 2.65 -24.71 26.15
C THR A 775 3.22 -24.83 24.74
N SER A 776 2.37 -25.18 23.78
CA SER A 776 2.70 -25.20 22.36
C SER A 776 1.94 -24.11 21.63
N VAL A 777 2.65 -23.22 20.95
CA VAL A 777 2.05 -22.25 20.03
C VAL A 777 2.50 -22.63 18.63
N ASN A 778 1.57 -23.09 17.82
CA ASN A 778 1.83 -23.47 16.43
C ASN A 778 1.34 -22.36 15.50
N ASN A 779 2.26 -21.73 14.78
CA ASN A 779 1.94 -20.77 13.73
C ASN A 779 2.14 -21.44 12.37
N ARG A 780 1.03 -21.78 11.71
CA ARG A 780 1.03 -22.28 10.33
C ARG A 780 0.65 -21.14 9.41
N GLY A 781 1.52 -20.84 8.44
CA GLY A 781 1.29 -19.79 7.46
C GLY A 781 1.54 -20.27 6.04
N SER A 782 0.71 -19.85 5.08
CA SER A 782 1.00 -20.02 3.66
C SER A 782 0.86 -18.68 2.92
N VAL A 783 1.88 -18.30 2.16
CA VAL A 783 1.91 -17.02 1.42
C VAL A 783 1.75 -17.29 -0.07
N GLY A 784 0.81 -16.59 -0.70
CA GLY A 784 0.66 -16.54 -2.15
C GLY A 784 0.88 -15.12 -2.64
N CYS A 785 1.80 -14.93 -3.58
CA CYS A 785 1.95 -13.67 -4.30
C CYS A 785 1.49 -13.84 -5.75
N CYS A 786 0.52 -13.03 -6.16
CA CYS A 786 0.06 -12.96 -7.54
C CYS A 786 0.51 -11.63 -8.15
N ARG A 787 1.10 -11.73 -9.34
CA ARG A 787 1.44 -10.58 -10.17
C ARG A 787 0.71 -10.70 -11.49
N GLN A 788 -0.12 -9.72 -11.81
CA GLN A 788 -0.85 -9.67 -13.08
C GLN A 788 -0.46 -8.42 -13.86
N ARG A 789 -0.33 -8.59 -15.18
CA ARG A 789 0.05 -7.52 -16.10
C ARG A 789 -0.83 -7.64 -17.32
N HIS A 790 -1.41 -6.54 -17.75
CA HIS A 790 -2.24 -6.50 -18.95
C HIS A 790 -1.90 -5.27 -19.78
N SER A 791 -1.82 -5.43 -21.10
CA SER A 791 -1.74 -4.31 -22.07
C SER A 791 -3.01 -4.37 -22.93
N GLY A 792 -3.72 -3.25 -23.00
CA GLY A 792 -5.09 -3.14 -23.51
C GLY A 792 -5.24 -3.31 -25.02
N TYR A 793 -5.26 -4.56 -25.47
CA TYR A 793 -6.12 -5.08 -26.53
C TYR A 793 -6.57 -6.46 -26.04
N GLY A 794 -7.89 -6.74 -26.06
CA GLY A 794 -8.53 -7.80 -25.28
C GLY A 794 -8.07 -9.24 -25.57
N LEU A 795 -6.91 -9.62 -25.05
CA LEU A 795 -6.43 -10.99 -24.92
C LEU A 795 -5.95 -11.16 -23.47
N CYS A 796 -6.86 -11.60 -22.62
CA CYS A 796 -6.52 -12.11 -21.29
C CYS A 796 -5.75 -13.42 -21.47
N GLU A 797 -4.42 -13.36 -21.48
CA GLU A 797 -3.60 -14.57 -21.43
C GLU A 797 -3.52 -15.04 -19.97
N HIS A 798 -4.42 -15.97 -19.59
CA HIS A 798 -4.29 -16.74 -18.35
C HIS A 798 -3.15 -17.75 -18.52
N ARG A 799 -1.92 -17.36 -18.21
CA ARG A 799 -0.81 -18.33 -18.08
C ARG A 799 -0.68 -18.79 -16.64
N SER A 800 -1.47 -19.79 -16.29
CA SER A 800 -1.29 -20.62 -15.10
C SER A 800 -0.11 -21.57 -15.34
N ARG A 801 1.06 -21.27 -14.76
CA ARG A 801 2.09 -22.26 -14.38
C ARG A 801 3.23 -21.59 -13.62
N GLY A 802 3.40 -22.06 -12.38
CA GLY A 802 4.44 -21.67 -11.45
C GLY A 802 4.15 -22.32 -10.11
N GLN A 803 4.43 -23.62 -10.01
CA GLN A 803 4.67 -24.25 -8.71
C GLN A 803 5.87 -23.51 -8.08
N PHE A 804 5.65 -23.00 -6.88
CA PHE A 804 6.68 -22.62 -5.92
C PHE A 804 6.43 -23.53 -4.72
#